data_AF-A0A2E7ME99-F1
#
_entry.id   AF-A0A2E7ME99-F1
#
_cell.length_a   1.000
_cell.length_b   1.000
_cell.length_c   1.000
_cell.angle_alpha   90.00
_cell.angle_beta   90.00
_cell.angle_gamma   90.00
#
_symmetry.space_group_name_H-M   'P 1'
#
loop_
_entity.id
_entity.type
_entity.pdbx_description
1 polymer ?
#
loop_
_entity_poly.entity_id
_entity_poly.type
_entity_poly.pdbx_seq_one_letter_code
_entity_poly.pdbx_strand_id
1 'polypeptide(L)'
;MKHLWVILLGLFFVVPACDVGDDEGSAGDDDSADGDDSAGDDDSAGDDDDLAGDDDDLADDDDDSADPTCDEATDPTCGEVPPVPVVGAGDYALWYWPGNHRPVETWPTVEPVMHFLTGHYGMAFDESTGSLLRFGTLTDGLSADEAQHRPNEDVESLPAASIRFEVGSGEDAVVATGFAGNSPEAIDRARMIDGGRLMNRIEIPTVSYDADQALAGRIEIASMPRHVVFSHTVAGADAAGTSRVVLSGPAVEDLPVATWLVANRALTLTNEAGEGWLFVVYDTSDATTTLAWSNADGLIAEAITAGVPATGVTVSVLAAPTSALTDTEQALYLDPAATVAVTYTLLDEWGLDVADPMDAPWDPTLGAFLLPLGSLQDANAPAAADWEDWLFHHWHGRHRIEIDVSASGPTSVPLAMHGSDRISWYVVGGAPMLRAANGEPTGLPVQISKNWHGDYWYHLYAQPTFAGVGTEELELTVASSKWGPTYAASHAQLSLIGWNDAGGHWDESALGAFGESITYDPDVTLGRSMVDDVRPFLVQSDQAWGWTGNVGGADFLRYTTATEPYWQRRLARVRSHYAAVGPNRTDVRYSGLSTDGRIQADIRVQMGATDDLVRVAYDLDYSFLDDVPYDRLAFFQVAADHYGDNGFARYAAGNAAGVLFDEPVPDHSTTGYLSDDERGIPLEGDAPWVMLYDNQRDWDSLPEHYADVGFVVRAFAADIGGTLITTPHVNLQRTFNGGMSQMAFELGLPHEDGSSWCGTPCGGETRFVPAGSTVSATIEYLVPPADKDRYYGTAGYLLSLPALAYRSTDMMLELASGGAIEVEVDHGTLLQAWPVEVAAIPGPLAAELTMTGGRGFTSMTFRGLNRPDGWRLEVEGDAGWRVVDQSVWGNDFWQCDHEPDSGTWALTFSVANEGTTRYRLGWSATAIR
;
A
#
# COMPACT_ATOMS: atom_id res chain seq x y z
N MET A 1 -43.40 -18.14 -33.78
CA MET A 1 -44.57 -18.23 -34.68
C MET A 1 -45.33 -16.91 -34.59
N LYS A 2 -45.30 -16.11 -35.68
CA LYS A 2 -46.21 -15.02 -36.13
C LYS A 2 -46.71 -13.99 -35.08
N HIS A 3 -46.49 -12.68 -35.23
CA HIS A 3 -46.71 -11.89 -36.45
C HIS A 3 -45.77 -10.69 -36.62
N LEU A 4 -45.36 -10.53 -37.87
CA LEU A 4 -44.62 -9.47 -38.53
C LEU A 4 -45.62 -8.59 -39.30
N TRP A 5 -45.46 -7.26 -39.35
CA TRP A 5 -45.79 -6.42 -40.52
C TRP A 5 -44.89 -5.17 -40.52
N VAL A 6 -44.65 -4.67 -41.73
CA VAL A 6 -43.42 -4.05 -42.23
C VAL A 6 -43.82 -2.99 -43.29
N ILE A 7 -42.99 -1.94 -43.44
CA ILE A 7 -42.68 -1.14 -44.67
C ILE A 7 -43.39 0.23 -44.98
N LEU A 8 -42.52 1.27 -44.99
CA LEU A 8 -42.18 2.30 -46.02
C LEU A 8 -42.85 3.69 -46.18
N LEU A 9 -41.94 4.68 -46.20
CA LEU A 9 -41.64 5.77 -47.17
C LEU A 9 -42.59 6.98 -47.36
N GLY A 10 -41.98 8.18 -47.39
CA GLY A 10 -42.46 9.31 -48.20
C GLY A 10 -41.99 10.71 -47.76
N LEU A 11 -40.99 11.26 -48.46
CA LEU A 11 -40.59 12.68 -48.46
C LEU A 11 -41.76 13.63 -48.82
N PHE A 12 -41.74 14.89 -48.35
CA PHE A 12 -41.80 16.12 -49.19
C PHE A 12 -41.53 17.41 -48.37
N PHE A 13 -40.83 18.34 -49.04
CA PHE A 13 -40.41 19.71 -48.70
C PHE A 13 -41.49 20.68 -48.19
N VAL A 14 -41.09 21.77 -47.50
CA VAL A 14 -41.27 23.18 -47.93
C VAL A 14 -40.40 24.14 -47.09
N VAL A 15 -39.81 25.10 -47.80
CA VAL A 15 -38.87 26.19 -47.47
C VAL A 15 -39.61 27.41 -46.86
N PRO A 16 -38.91 28.41 -46.28
CA PRO A 16 -38.73 29.62 -47.09
C PRO A 16 -37.31 30.20 -47.05
N ALA A 17 -36.96 30.79 -48.18
CA ALA A 17 -35.73 31.52 -48.47
C ALA A 17 -36.05 33.02 -48.65
N CYS A 18 -34.98 33.78 -48.89
CA CYS A 18 -34.83 35.18 -49.31
C CYS A 18 -34.17 36.05 -48.21
N ASP A 19 -33.15 36.87 -48.48
CA ASP A 19 -32.54 37.23 -49.77
C ASP A 19 -31.14 37.82 -49.59
N VAL A 20 -30.45 37.88 -50.72
CA VAL A 20 -29.04 38.22 -50.98
C VAL A 20 -28.83 39.74 -51.09
N GLY A 21 -27.59 40.20 -50.91
CA GLY A 21 -27.12 41.50 -51.37
C GLY A 21 -25.60 41.48 -51.60
N ASP A 22 -25.21 41.35 -52.86
CA ASP A 22 -23.85 41.46 -53.41
C ASP A 22 -23.35 42.93 -53.42
N ASP A 23 -22.03 43.16 -53.39
CA ASP A 23 -21.35 43.92 -54.46
C ASP A 23 -19.82 43.72 -54.45
N GLU A 24 -19.26 43.64 -55.66
CA GLU A 24 -17.87 43.35 -56.02
C GLU A 24 -16.95 44.59 -56.04
N GLY A 25 -15.62 44.37 -56.12
CA GLY A 25 -14.71 45.36 -56.70
C GLY A 25 -13.20 45.12 -56.48
N SER A 26 -12.55 44.45 -57.43
CA SER A 26 -11.11 44.17 -57.53
C SER A 26 -10.21 45.38 -57.87
N ALA A 27 -8.91 45.29 -57.56
CA ALA A 27 -7.78 45.24 -58.52
C ALA A 27 -6.47 45.89 -58.00
N GLY A 28 -5.32 45.28 -58.30
CA GLY A 28 -4.05 46.01 -58.49
C GLY A 28 -2.78 45.28 -58.03
N ASP A 29 -2.11 44.64 -58.99
CA ASP A 29 -0.77 44.03 -58.92
C ASP A 29 0.39 45.07 -59.01
N ASP A 30 1.60 44.53 -58.80
CA ASP A 30 2.92 44.84 -59.42
C ASP A 30 4.03 45.54 -58.59
N ASP A 31 5.09 44.73 -58.35
CA ASP A 31 6.53 44.95 -58.64
C ASP A 31 7.26 46.25 -58.27
N SER A 32 8.43 46.13 -57.61
CA SER A 32 9.74 46.24 -58.29
C SER A 32 10.96 46.23 -57.34
N ALA A 33 12.06 45.75 -57.93
CA ALA A 33 13.38 45.43 -57.40
C ALA A 33 14.36 46.62 -57.20
N ASP A 34 15.53 46.27 -56.64
CA ASP A 34 16.90 46.68 -57.02
C ASP A 34 17.74 47.56 -56.07
N GLY A 35 18.90 46.99 -55.71
CA GLY A 35 20.25 47.61 -55.68
C GLY A 35 20.65 48.32 -54.39
N ASP A 36 21.93 48.39 -54.00
CA ASP A 36 23.20 47.82 -54.46
C ASP A 36 24.25 48.30 -53.44
N ASP A 37 25.31 47.50 -53.27
CA ASP A 37 26.64 47.73 -52.70
C ASP A 37 27.05 49.12 -52.14
N SER A 38 27.71 49.10 -50.97
CA SER A 38 29.04 49.74 -50.83
C SER A 38 29.81 49.30 -49.58
N ALA A 39 30.99 48.76 -49.85
CA ALA A 39 32.09 48.53 -48.91
C ALA A 39 32.77 49.84 -48.49
N GLY A 40 33.45 49.82 -47.34
CA GLY A 40 34.36 50.88 -46.91
C GLY A 40 35.07 50.52 -45.61
N ASP A 41 36.34 50.20 -45.75
CA ASP A 41 37.33 49.81 -44.74
C ASP A 41 37.66 50.90 -43.70
N ASP A 42 38.35 50.45 -42.64
CA ASP A 42 39.54 51.02 -41.99
C ASP A 42 39.51 51.01 -40.44
N ASP A 43 40.53 50.30 -39.90
CA ASP A 43 41.43 50.66 -38.79
C ASP A 43 40.86 50.82 -37.36
N SER A 44 41.46 50.38 -36.25
CA SER A 44 42.78 49.81 -35.96
C SER A 44 42.90 49.48 -34.45
N ALA A 45 43.71 48.47 -34.13
CA ALA A 45 44.62 48.25 -32.98
C ALA A 45 44.30 48.69 -31.52
N GLY A 46 44.69 47.80 -30.57
CA GLY A 46 45.16 48.11 -29.21
C GLY A 46 44.27 47.54 -28.10
N ASP A 47 44.64 46.44 -27.45
CA ASP A 47 45.53 46.31 -26.26
C ASP A 47 44.76 46.47 -24.93
N ASP A 48 44.70 45.32 -24.23
CA ASP A 48 44.94 45.08 -22.80
C ASP A 48 44.15 45.76 -21.65
N ASP A 49 43.77 44.86 -20.73
CA ASP A 49 43.70 44.94 -19.26
C ASP A 49 42.47 45.54 -18.53
N ASP A 50 41.85 44.63 -17.77
CA ASP A 50 41.35 44.72 -16.39
C ASP A 50 40.54 45.94 -15.92
N LEU A 51 39.30 45.71 -15.48
CA LEU A 51 38.89 45.76 -14.07
C LEU A 51 37.35 45.84 -13.92
N ALA A 52 36.89 45.14 -12.87
CA ALA A 52 35.56 45.08 -12.28
C ALA A 52 34.68 46.35 -12.32
N GLY A 53 33.38 46.14 -12.46
CA GLY A 53 32.32 47.08 -12.12
C GLY A 53 30.96 46.58 -12.60
N ASP A 54 30.08 46.34 -11.63
CA ASP A 54 28.66 45.98 -11.76
C ASP A 54 27.88 46.88 -12.74
N ASP A 55 26.90 46.29 -13.43
CA ASP A 55 25.46 46.66 -13.38
C ASP A 55 24.73 46.07 -14.60
N ASP A 56 23.70 45.27 -14.29
CA ASP A 56 22.37 45.20 -14.91
C ASP A 56 22.23 45.18 -16.44
N ASP A 57 21.85 44.02 -16.98
CA ASP A 57 20.77 43.85 -17.97
C ASP A 57 20.56 42.34 -18.23
N LEU A 58 19.80 41.69 -17.33
CA LEU A 58 19.12 40.43 -17.63
C LEU A 58 17.89 40.79 -18.48
N ALA A 59 18.01 40.62 -19.80
CA ALA A 59 16.86 40.59 -20.69
C ALA A 59 16.34 39.15 -20.70
N ASP A 60 15.06 39.04 -20.37
CA ASP A 60 14.18 37.89 -20.58
C ASP A 60 14.37 37.31 -22.00
N ASP A 61 14.91 36.10 -22.08
CA ASP A 61 14.64 35.20 -23.20
C ASP A 61 13.74 34.08 -22.65
N ASP A 62 12.44 34.40 -22.57
CA ASP A 62 11.36 33.41 -22.61
C ASP A 62 11.44 32.69 -23.98
N ASP A 63 12.30 31.68 -24.09
CA ASP A 63 12.34 30.80 -25.26
C ASP A 63 11.28 29.70 -25.11
N ASP A 64 10.02 30.13 -25.26
CA ASP A 64 8.84 29.28 -25.49
C ASP A 64 8.84 28.80 -26.96
N SER A 65 9.97 28.28 -27.44
CA SER A 65 10.03 27.62 -28.74
C SER A 65 9.49 26.20 -28.60
N ALA A 66 8.17 26.06 -28.68
CA ALA A 66 7.54 24.77 -29.01
C ALA A 66 8.25 24.18 -30.23
N ASP A 67 8.77 22.96 -30.09
CA ASP A 67 9.35 22.22 -31.22
C ASP A 67 8.28 22.15 -32.33
N PRO A 68 8.52 22.73 -33.52
CA PRO A 68 7.52 22.78 -34.59
C PRO A 68 7.19 21.39 -35.19
N THR A 69 7.78 20.31 -34.66
CA THR A 69 7.46 18.92 -34.99
C THR A 69 6.60 18.21 -33.92
N CYS A 70 6.31 18.86 -32.80
CA CYS A 70 5.50 18.35 -31.70
C CYS A 70 4.00 18.55 -31.99
N ASP A 71 3.20 17.48 -31.99
CA ASP A 71 1.73 17.55 -32.12
C ASP A 71 1.07 17.21 -30.78
N GLU A 72 0.60 18.22 -30.04
CA GLU A 72 -0.07 18.08 -28.73
C GLU A 72 -1.30 17.16 -28.75
N ALA A 73 -1.89 16.91 -29.93
CA ALA A 73 -3.01 15.98 -30.04
C ALA A 73 -2.59 14.50 -30.08
N THR A 74 -1.34 14.23 -30.43
CA THR A 74 -0.85 12.87 -30.70
C THR A 74 0.44 12.51 -30.00
N ASP A 75 1.08 13.42 -29.24
CA ASP A 75 2.28 13.14 -28.47
C ASP A 75 2.12 13.60 -27.00
N PRO A 76 2.20 12.67 -26.03
CA PRO A 76 2.00 12.98 -24.61
C PRO A 76 3.09 13.86 -24.02
N THR A 77 4.21 14.05 -24.73
CA THR A 77 5.34 14.88 -24.31
C THR A 77 5.25 16.32 -24.81
N CYS A 78 4.28 16.62 -25.67
CA CYS A 78 4.03 17.94 -26.23
C CYS A 78 2.98 18.71 -25.40
N GLY A 79 3.25 20.00 -25.14
CA GLY A 79 2.37 20.90 -24.39
C GLY A 79 2.54 20.81 -22.87
N GLU A 80 1.94 21.76 -22.14
CA GLU A 80 1.88 21.69 -20.67
C GLU A 80 1.00 20.50 -20.26
N VAL A 81 1.58 19.55 -19.51
CA VAL A 81 0.79 18.56 -18.77
C VAL A 81 -0.04 19.36 -17.77
N PRO A 82 -1.38 19.22 -17.75
CA PRO A 82 -2.21 19.89 -16.74
C PRO A 82 -1.61 19.61 -15.36
N PRO A 83 -1.53 20.59 -14.45
CA PRO A 83 -0.98 20.36 -13.13
C PRO A 83 -1.81 19.29 -12.41
N VAL A 84 -1.37 18.03 -12.46
CA VAL A 84 -2.01 16.93 -11.74
C VAL A 84 -1.45 16.94 -10.32
N PRO A 85 -2.28 16.75 -9.28
CA PRO A 85 -1.77 16.64 -7.93
C PRO A 85 -0.86 15.41 -7.80
N VAL A 86 0.23 15.54 -7.04
CA VAL A 86 1.25 14.48 -6.87
C VAL A 86 1.61 14.29 -5.40
N VAL A 87 2.46 13.33 -5.10
CA VAL A 87 3.08 13.15 -3.77
C VAL A 87 4.60 13.21 -3.90
N GLY A 88 5.30 13.72 -2.89
CA GLY A 88 6.77 13.75 -2.88
C GLY A 88 7.41 12.41 -2.52
N ALA A 89 8.68 12.24 -2.86
CA ALA A 89 9.45 11.02 -2.54
C ALA A 89 9.58 10.80 -1.01
N GLY A 90 9.61 11.88 -0.23
CA GLY A 90 9.61 11.86 1.24
C GLY A 90 8.23 11.70 1.88
N ASP A 91 7.14 11.70 1.09
CA ASP A 91 5.77 11.56 1.58
C ASP A 91 5.42 10.09 1.84
N TYR A 92 6.16 9.49 2.77
CA TYR A 92 5.91 8.18 3.34
C TYR A 92 6.11 8.18 4.87
N ALA A 93 5.46 7.24 5.54
CA ALA A 93 5.64 6.91 6.93
C ALA A 93 5.76 5.39 7.09
N LEU A 94 6.61 4.97 8.03
CA LEU A 94 6.86 3.61 8.43
C LEU A 94 6.78 3.53 9.95
N TRP A 95 6.28 2.40 10.44
CA TRP A 95 6.25 2.06 11.84
C TRP A 95 6.67 0.60 12.01
N TYR A 96 7.48 0.31 13.02
CA TYR A 96 8.02 -1.03 13.26
C TYR A 96 8.62 -1.16 14.66
N TRP A 97 8.82 -2.40 15.12
CA TRP A 97 9.67 -2.70 16.28
C TRP A 97 11.11 -3.03 15.83
N PRO A 98 12.14 -2.36 16.37
CA PRO A 98 13.52 -2.49 15.90
C PRO A 98 14.13 -3.88 16.11
N GLY A 99 13.78 -4.56 17.21
CA GLY A 99 14.07 -5.97 17.43
C GLY A 99 12.92 -6.81 16.85
N ASN A 100 11.99 -7.23 17.70
CA ASN A 100 10.74 -7.88 17.30
C ASN A 100 9.77 -7.67 18.47
N HIS A 101 8.48 -7.48 18.19
CA HIS A 101 7.49 -7.27 19.25
C HIS A 101 7.40 -8.45 20.24
N ARG A 102 7.49 -9.69 19.73
CA ARG A 102 7.40 -10.92 20.52
C ARG A 102 8.54 -11.90 20.17
N PRO A 103 9.77 -11.67 20.68
CA PRO A 103 10.90 -12.53 20.37
C PRO A 103 10.69 -13.94 20.95
N VAL A 104 10.81 -14.96 20.11
CA VAL A 104 10.72 -16.38 20.50
C VAL A 104 12.02 -16.94 21.07
N GLU A 105 13.11 -16.17 20.99
CA GLU A 105 14.47 -16.67 21.16
C GLU A 105 14.97 -16.60 22.59
N THR A 106 14.48 -15.69 23.42
CA THR A 106 14.72 -15.78 24.85
C THR A 106 13.67 -14.98 25.57
N TRP A 107 12.74 -15.69 26.17
CA TRP A 107 11.89 -15.16 27.21
C TRP A 107 12.73 -14.52 28.34
N PRO A 108 12.54 -13.23 28.70
CA PRO A 108 12.16 -12.12 27.84
C PRO A 108 13.16 -10.94 27.94
N THR A 109 13.42 -10.28 26.82
CA THR A 109 13.41 -8.81 26.81
C THR A 109 12.60 -8.44 25.58
N VAL A 110 11.27 -8.40 25.73
CA VAL A 110 10.43 -7.63 24.82
C VAL A 110 11.02 -6.23 24.83
N GLU A 111 11.32 -5.68 23.65
CA GLU A 111 11.66 -4.27 23.54
C GLU A 111 10.35 -3.54 23.27
N PRO A 112 9.72 -2.93 24.30
CA PRO A 112 8.49 -2.16 24.13
C PRO A 112 8.78 -0.82 23.42
N VAL A 113 9.83 -0.75 22.61
CA VAL A 113 10.24 0.45 21.89
C VAL A 113 9.77 0.26 20.46
N MET A 114 8.91 1.15 20.00
CA MET A 114 8.51 1.24 18.61
C MET A 114 9.22 2.43 17.95
N HIS A 115 9.59 2.25 16.70
CA HIS A 115 10.17 3.30 15.88
C HIS A 115 9.13 3.80 14.88
N PHE A 116 9.11 5.11 14.71
CA PHE A 116 8.42 5.78 13.61
C PHE A 116 9.48 6.43 12.74
N LEU A 117 9.33 6.27 11.42
CA LEU A 117 10.29 6.73 10.44
C LEU A 117 9.54 7.30 9.25
N THR A 118 9.84 8.54 8.86
CA THR A 118 9.31 9.17 7.65
C THR A 118 10.45 9.67 6.76
N GLY A 119 10.13 10.28 5.62
CA GLY A 119 11.13 11.01 4.81
C GLY A 119 11.63 12.30 5.46
N HIS A 120 11.04 12.72 6.58
CA HIS A 120 11.27 14.05 7.17
C HIS A 120 11.60 14.05 8.66
N TYR A 121 11.27 12.97 9.38
CA TYR A 121 11.60 12.82 10.81
C TYR A 121 11.62 11.37 11.26
N GLY A 122 12.19 11.13 12.43
CA GLY A 122 12.12 9.85 13.12
C GLY A 122 11.92 10.01 14.62
N MET A 123 11.38 8.96 15.25
CA MET A 123 11.30 8.87 16.69
C MET A 123 11.33 7.44 17.21
N ALA A 124 11.78 7.29 18.45
CA ALA A 124 11.69 6.05 19.22
C ALA A 124 10.83 6.30 20.47
N PHE A 125 9.78 5.49 20.64
CA PHE A 125 8.82 5.62 21.73
C PHE A 125 8.69 4.31 22.49
N ASP A 126 8.79 4.36 23.81
CA ASP A 126 8.63 3.22 24.71
C ASP A 126 7.17 3.13 25.22
N GLU A 127 6.41 2.16 24.71
CA GLU A 127 5.00 1.92 25.10
C GLU A 127 4.84 1.42 26.54
N SER A 128 5.90 0.90 27.16
CA SER A 128 5.83 0.39 28.54
C SER A 128 5.93 1.47 29.60
N THR A 129 6.58 2.59 29.24
CA THR A 129 6.81 3.73 30.12
C THR A 129 6.18 5.03 29.62
N GLY A 130 5.59 5.02 28.41
CA GLY A 130 5.05 6.21 27.76
C GLY A 130 6.11 7.25 27.42
N SER A 131 7.36 6.83 27.23
CA SER A 131 8.49 7.75 27.06
C SER A 131 8.87 7.92 25.59
N LEU A 132 9.04 9.16 25.16
CA LEU A 132 9.69 9.51 23.89
C LEU A 132 11.21 9.52 24.14
N LEU A 133 11.93 8.55 23.59
CA LEU A 133 13.37 8.37 23.83
C LEU A 133 14.21 9.20 22.87
N ARG A 134 13.78 9.26 21.61
CA ARG A 134 14.48 9.89 20.48
C ARG A 134 13.48 10.65 19.63
N PHE A 135 13.86 11.85 19.20
CA PHE A 135 13.03 12.68 18.32
C PHE A 135 13.91 13.63 17.53
N GLY A 136 13.83 13.60 16.20
CA GLY A 136 14.67 14.42 15.36
C GLY A 136 14.18 14.49 13.91
N THR A 137 14.64 15.51 13.20
CA THR A 137 14.39 15.68 11.77
C THR A 137 15.31 14.80 10.94
N LEU A 138 14.86 14.42 9.75
CA LEU A 138 15.62 13.69 8.75
C LEU A 138 15.62 14.52 7.45
N THR A 139 16.78 14.65 6.82
CA THR A 139 16.99 15.49 5.63
C THR A 139 17.86 14.81 4.58
N ASP A 140 18.06 13.49 4.70
CA ASP A 140 18.87 12.69 3.78
C ASP A 140 18.16 12.42 2.43
N GLY A 141 16.84 12.60 2.36
CA GLY A 141 16.07 12.48 1.14
C GLY A 141 15.93 11.06 0.62
N LEU A 142 16.07 10.05 1.49
CA LEU A 142 15.84 8.65 1.11
C LEU A 142 14.40 8.45 0.62
N SER A 143 14.22 7.62 -0.40
CA SER A 143 12.89 7.20 -0.82
C SER A 143 12.26 6.20 0.17
N ALA A 144 10.97 5.93 0.00
CA ALA A 144 10.28 4.90 0.78
C ALA A 144 10.91 3.51 0.59
N ASP A 145 11.46 3.23 -0.59
CA ASP A 145 12.15 1.98 -0.89
C ASP A 145 13.50 1.89 -0.18
N GLU A 146 14.30 2.96 -0.21
CA GLU A 146 15.59 3.00 0.49
C GLU A 146 15.42 2.99 2.02
N ALA A 147 14.38 3.66 2.52
CA ALA A 147 14.12 3.78 3.95
C ALA A 147 13.74 2.45 4.61
N GLN A 148 13.25 1.48 3.85
CA GLN A 148 12.99 0.12 4.34
C GLN A 148 14.24 -0.59 4.83
N HIS A 149 15.44 -0.20 4.38
CA HIS A 149 16.72 -0.78 4.82
C HIS A 149 17.48 0.08 5.82
N ARG A 150 16.96 1.25 6.20
CA ARG A 150 17.62 2.16 7.14
C ARG A 150 18.03 1.44 8.43
N PRO A 151 19.28 1.56 8.90
CA PRO A 151 19.70 1.00 10.19
C PRO A 151 18.88 1.56 11.37
N ASN A 152 18.73 0.78 12.46
CA ASN A 152 18.03 1.25 13.66
C ASN A 152 18.83 2.37 14.35
N GLU A 153 20.16 2.28 14.23
CA GLU A 153 21.15 3.20 14.79
C GLU A 153 20.91 4.64 14.33
N ASP A 154 20.34 4.84 13.14
CA ASP A 154 20.02 6.18 12.63
C ASP A 154 18.93 6.84 13.48
N VAL A 155 17.86 6.10 13.83
CA VAL A 155 16.80 6.59 14.75
C VAL A 155 17.33 6.68 16.18
N GLU A 156 18.14 5.72 16.62
CA GLU A 156 18.75 5.70 17.96
C GLU A 156 19.79 6.82 18.17
N SER A 157 20.35 7.35 17.09
CA SER A 157 21.31 8.46 17.11
C SER A 157 20.67 9.83 17.15
N LEU A 158 19.35 9.93 16.88
CA LEU A 158 18.62 11.20 16.94
C LEU A 158 18.73 11.84 18.33
N PRO A 159 18.53 13.18 18.43
CA PRO A 159 18.54 13.87 19.70
C PRO A 159 17.65 13.19 20.75
N ALA A 160 18.15 13.12 21.98
CA ALA A 160 17.37 12.60 23.09
C ALA A 160 16.16 13.53 23.33
N ALA A 161 15.03 12.93 23.67
CA ALA A 161 13.81 13.63 24.00
C ALA A 161 13.21 13.07 25.30
N SER A 162 12.19 13.76 25.80
CA SER A 162 11.32 13.28 26.87
C SER A 162 9.94 13.84 26.63
N ILE A 163 8.92 12.99 26.79
CA ILE A 163 7.52 13.41 26.83
C ILE A 163 6.93 13.04 28.20
N ARG A 164 6.08 13.90 28.74
CA ARG A 164 5.26 13.60 29.92
C ARG A 164 3.81 13.94 29.62
N PHE A 165 2.93 13.12 30.17
CA PHE A 165 1.49 13.29 30.10
C PHE A 165 0.98 13.66 31.49
N GLU A 166 0.34 14.82 31.62
CA GLU A 166 0.01 15.42 32.92
C GLU A 166 -1.48 15.83 32.99
N VAL A 167 -2.03 15.85 34.20
CA VAL A 167 -3.40 16.29 34.51
C VAL A 167 -3.35 17.44 35.51
N GLY A 168 -4.13 18.49 35.28
CA GLY A 168 -4.09 19.72 36.08
C GLY A 168 -3.03 20.72 35.58
N SER A 169 -2.95 21.88 36.23
CA SER A 169 -2.09 23.00 35.82
C SER A 169 -1.00 23.29 36.84
N GLY A 170 0.12 23.86 36.37
CA GLY A 170 1.22 24.32 37.22
C GLY A 170 2.05 23.22 37.89
N GLU A 171 2.68 23.55 39.03
CA GLU A 171 3.57 22.65 39.79
C GLU A 171 2.85 21.47 40.46
N ASP A 172 1.52 21.54 40.61
CA ASP A 172 0.69 20.51 41.24
C ASP A 172 0.14 19.48 40.23
N ALA A 173 0.59 19.53 38.97
CA ALA A 173 0.12 18.63 37.94
C ALA A 173 0.46 17.16 38.25
N VAL A 174 -0.51 16.28 38.01
CA VAL A 174 -0.39 14.84 38.25
C VAL A 174 0.14 14.17 36.98
N VAL A 175 1.33 13.56 37.07
CA VAL A 175 2.00 12.90 35.95
C VAL A 175 1.49 11.46 35.79
N ALA A 176 1.28 11.02 34.56
CA ALA A 176 0.98 9.64 34.22
C ALA A 176 2.14 8.72 34.64
N THR A 177 1.82 7.58 35.25
CA THR A 177 2.82 6.62 35.77
C THR A 177 2.60 5.19 35.28
N GLY A 178 1.40 4.85 34.80
CA GLY A 178 1.09 3.53 34.25
C GLY A 178 0.61 3.59 32.81
N PHE A 179 1.13 2.69 31.99
CA PHE A 179 0.84 2.56 30.56
C PHE A 179 0.58 1.08 30.27
N ALA A 180 -0.68 0.74 30.03
CA ALA A 180 -1.14 -0.63 29.89
C ALA A 180 -2.05 -0.77 28.66
N GLY A 181 -2.15 -2.02 28.18
CA GLY A 181 -3.10 -2.40 27.15
C GLY A 181 -4.55 -2.32 27.62
N ASN A 182 -5.46 -2.82 26.78
CA ASN A 182 -6.91 -2.75 27.01
C ASN A 182 -7.39 -3.60 28.20
N SER A 183 -6.60 -4.60 28.61
CA SER A 183 -6.86 -5.46 29.77
C SER A 183 -5.55 -5.83 30.47
N PRO A 184 -5.58 -6.30 31.73
CA PRO A 184 -4.40 -6.84 32.40
C PRO A 184 -3.76 -8.05 31.70
N GLU A 185 -4.54 -8.76 30.90
CA GLU A 185 -4.14 -9.91 30.10
C GLU A 185 -3.71 -9.54 28.67
N ALA A 186 -3.96 -8.30 28.24
CA ALA A 186 -3.58 -7.80 26.93
C ALA A 186 -2.07 -7.91 26.77
N ILE A 187 -1.69 -8.55 25.68
CA ILE A 187 -0.29 -8.83 25.41
C ILE A 187 0.38 -7.59 24.79
N ASP A 188 -0.40 -6.81 24.01
CA ASP A 188 0.06 -5.60 23.34
C ASP A 188 -0.32 -4.39 24.20
N ARG A 189 0.64 -3.48 24.47
CA ARG A 189 0.35 -2.26 25.26
C ARG A 189 -0.19 -1.16 24.37
N ALA A 190 0.45 -0.95 23.22
CA ALA A 190 -0.11 -0.14 22.16
C ALA A 190 -1.02 -0.97 21.25
N ARG A 191 -1.99 -0.30 20.63
CA ARG A 191 -2.83 -0.87 19.57
C ARG A 191 -2.74 -0.01 18.32
N MET A 192 -2.60 -0.64 17.16
CA MET A 192 -2.65 0.06 15.89
C MET A 192 -4.09 0.35 15.49
N ILE A 193 -4.42 1.63 15.39
CA ILE A 193 -5.67 2.11 14.81
C ILE A 193 -5.49 2.14 13.30
N ASP A 194 -4.50 2.89 12.82
CA ASP A 194 -4.22 3.05 11.40
C ASP A 194 -2.75 2.74 11.12
N GLY A 195 -2.47 2.05 10.02
CA GLY A 195 -1.11 1.78 9.58
C GLY A 195 -1.01 1.80 8.07
N GLY A 196 0.10 2.32 7.55
CA GLY A 196 0.33 2.37 6.11
C GLY A 196 1.31 3.45 5.67
N ARG A 197 1.28 3.73 4.36
CA ARG A 197 2.19 4.66 3.69
C ARG A 197 2.13 6.09 4.23
N LEU A 198 0.97 6.55 4.67
CA LEU A 198 0.74 7.95 5.05
C LEU A 198 0.51 8.08 6.55
N MET A 199 -0.48 7.41 7.13
CA MET A 199 -0.80 7.52 8.55
C MET A 199 -0.39 6.25 9.30
N ASN A 200 0.42 6.40 10.34
CA ASN A 200 0.61 5.39 11.37
C ASN A 200 0.08 5.94 12.70
N ARG A 201 -1.12 5.51 13.10
CA ARG A 201 -1.83 5.93 14.30
C ARG A 201 -1.90 4.78 15.29
N ILE A 202 -1.27 4.96 16.44
CA ILE A 202 -1.33 3.99 17.54
C ILE A 202 -1.99 4.63 18.77
N GLU A 203 -2.53 3.78 19.64
CA GLU A 203 -3.05 4.19 20.94
C GLU A 203 -2.49 3.35 22.08
N ILE A 204 -2.31 3.97 23.25
CA ILE A 204 -2.17 3.28 24.53
C ILE A 204 -3.49 3.50 25.28
N PRO A 205 -4.36 2.46 25.37
CA PRO A 205 -5.75 2.63 25.77
C PRO A 205 -5.94 2.88 27.27
N THR A 206 -4.97 2.46 28.10
CA THR A 206 -5.06 2.58 29.56
C THR A 206 -3.84 3.32 30.11
N VAL A 207 -4.06 4.58 30.50
CA VAL A 207 -3.08 5.42 31.20
C VAL A 207 -3.57 5.70 32.63
N SER A 208 -2.71 5.52 33.62
CA SER A 208 -3.07 5.68 35.04
C SER A 208 -2.12 6.60 35.80
N TYR A 209 -2.60 7.08 36.94
CA TYR A 209 -1.98 8.13 37.74
C TYR A 209 -1.90 7.72 39.21
N ASP A 210 -0.70 7.40 39.70
CA ASP A 210 -0.53 6.90 41.08
C ASP A 210 -0.95 7.92 42.14
N ALA A 211 -0.78 9.22 41.85
CA ALA A 211 -1.14 10.28 42.78
C ALA A 211 -2.67 10.51 42.88
N ASP A 212 -3.44 10.10 41.87
CA ASP A 212 -4.89 10.12 41.89
C ASP A 212 -5.51 8.99 41.05
N GLN A 213 -5.88 7.91 41.75
CA GLN A 213 -6.47 6.71 41.14
C GLN A 213 -7.89 6.91 40.58
N ALA A 214 -8.49 8.09 40.77
CA ALA A 214 -9.78 8.43 40.15
C ALA A 214 -9.64 8.93 38.70
N LEU A 215 -8.42 9.26 38.28
CA LEU A 215 -8.09 9.66 36.92
C LEU A 215 -7.84 8.43 36.03
N ALA A 216 -8.29 8.50 34.79
CA ALA A 216 -7.98 7.55 33.74
C ALA A 216 -7.61 8.34 32.47
N GLY A 217 -6.62 7.87 31.72
CA GLY A 217 -6.20 8.51 30.49
C GLY A 217 -6.02 7.55 29.33
N ARG A 218 -5.79 8.14 28.15
CA ARG A 218 -5.44 7.48 26.90
C ARG A 218 -4.42 8.36 26.17
N ILE A 219 -3.47 7.73 25.48
CA ILE A 219 -2.51 8.42 24.61
C ILE A 219 -2.72 7.93 23.19
N GLU A 220 -2.62 8.84 22.24
CA GLU A 220 -2.59 8.53 20.82
C GLU A 220 -1.39 9.23 20.18
N ILE A 221 -0.76 8.54 19.23
CA ILE A 221 0.31 9.09 18.40
C ILE A 221 -0.13 8.91 16.96
N ALA A 222 -0.28 10.00 16.22
CA ALA A 222 -0.63 10.01 14.80
C ALA A 222 0.57 10.53 13.99
N SER A 223 1.23 9.64 13.26
CA SER A 223 2.42 9.93 12.47
C SER A 223 2.06 10.00 10.99
N MET A 224 2.10 11.20 10.41
CA MET A 224 2.03 11.45 8.98
C MET A 224 3.42 11.79 8.41
N PRO A 225 3.64 11.77 7.08
CA PRO A 225 4.98 11.98 6.53
C PRO A 225 5.63 13.29 6.98
N ARG A 226 4.85 14.38 7.05
CA ARG A 226 5.34 15.74 7.34
C ARG A 226 5.05 16.25 8.75
N HIS A 227 4.29 15.51 9.55
CA HIS A 227 4.01 15.89 10.94
C HIS A 227 3.68 14.69 11.82
N VAL A 228 3.85 14.86 13.12
CA VAL A 228 3.36 13.94 14.14
C VAL A 228 2.46 14.70 15.12
N VAL A 229 1.41 14.05 15.59
CA VAL A 229 0.56 14.56 16.67
C VAL A 229 0.67 13.65 17.89
N PHE A 230 0.94 14.24 19.05
CA PHE A 230 0.81 13.58 20.34
C PHE A 230 -0.47 14.04 21.02
N SER A 231 -1.37 13.11 21.30
CA SER A 231 -2.64 13.39 21.94
C SER A 231 -2.73 12.72 23.31
N HIS A 232 -3.29 13.45 24.26
CA HIS A 232 -3.50 12.97 25.62
C HIS A 232 -4.91 13.29 26.09
N THR A 233 -5.70 12.25 26.26
CA THR A 233 -7.09 12.33 26.73
C THR A 233 -7.17 11.88 28.18
N VAL A 234 -7.88 12.65 29.01
CA VAL A 234 -8.04 12.37 30.45
C VAL A 234 -9.51 12.44 30.83
N ALA A 235 -9.98 11.47 31.60
CA ALA A 235 -11.31 11.41 32.17
C ALA A 235 -11.28 11.02 33.66
N GLY A 236 -12.42 11.18 34.35
CA GLY A 236 -12.56 10.89 35.77
C GLY A 236 -12.15 12.06 36.68
N ALA A 237 -12.89 12.28 37.77
CA ALA A 237 -12.77 13.40 38.72
C ALA A 237 -13.00 14.83 38.16
N ASP A 238 -13.29 15.80 39.05
CA ASP A 238 -13.39 17.23 38.69
C ASP A 238 -12.03 17.83 38.26
N ALA A 239 -10.91 17.15 38.61
CA ALA A 239 -9.55 17.54 38.29
C ALA A 239 -9.15 17.27 36.82
N ALA A 240 -9.92 16.47 36.07
CA ALA A 240 -9.69 16.25 34.64
C ALA A 240 -10.00 17.48 33.76
N GLY A 241 -10.40 18.63 34.32
CA GLY A 241 -10.65 19.86 33.57
C GLY A 241 -9.43 20.44 32.86
N THR A 242 -8.25 19.84 33.03
CA THR A 242 -7.01 20.23 32.33
C THR A 242 -6.18 19.01 31.96
N SER A 243 -5.84 18.86 30.67
CA SER A 243 -4.92 17.84 30.15
C SER A 243 -3.67 18.51 29.56
N ARG A 244 -2.50 17.91 29.76
CA ARG A 244 -1.21 18.46 29.32
C ARG A 244 -0.31 17.41 28.67
N VAL A 245 0.45 17.86 27.68
CA VAL A 245 1.60 17.17 27.08
C VAL A 245 2.83 18.06 27.25
N VAL A 246 3.89 17.52 27.85
CA VAL A 246 5.14 18.26 28.09
C VAL A 246 6.30 17.59 27.37
N LEU A 247 6.87 18.28 26.39
CA LEU A 247 8.04 17.86 25.63
C LEU A 247 9.30 18.57 26.14
N SER A 248 10.38 17.84 26.34
CA SER A 248 11.64 18.35 26.88
C SER A 248 12.83 17.53 26.36
N GLY A 249 14.04 17.92 26.75
CA GLY A 249 15.29 17.29 26.35
C GLY A 249 15.95 17.92 25.12
N PRO A 250 17.17 17.46 24.76
CA PRO A 250 17.98 18.02 23.68
C PRO A 250 17.26 18.26 22.35
N ALA A 251 16.32 17.39 21.98
CA ALA A 251 15.52 17.51 20.74
C ALA A 251 14.77 18.85 20.60
N VAL A 252 14.47 19.52 21.72
CA VAL A 252 13.82 20.84 21.75
C VAL A 252 14.67 21.90 22.45
N GLU A 253 15.41 21.53 23.50
CA GLU A 253 16.18 22.47 24.34
C GLU A 253 17.48 22.96 23.68
N ASP A 254 18.08 22.16 22.79
CA ASP A 254 19.31 22.54 22.07
C ASP A 254 19.03 23.41 20.83
N LEU A 255 17.76 23.77 20.56
CA LEU A 255 17.35 24.64 19.47
C LEU A 255 17.26 26.10 19.96
N PRO A 256 18.31 26.94 19.74
CA PRO A 256 18.43 28.25 20.39
C PRO A 256 17.46 29.32 19.84
N VAL A 257 16.86 29.11 18.67
CA VAL A 257 16.01 30.10 18.00
C VAL A 257 14.54 29.74 18.20
N ALA A 258 13.88 30.44 19.14
CA ALA A 258 12.46 30.30 19.43
C ALA A 258 11.66 31.48 18.88
N THR A 259 10.74 31.23 17.94
CA THR A 259 9.91 32.27 17.31
C THR A 259 8.42 31.94 17.41
N TRP A 260 7.70 32.75 18.18
CA TRP A 260 6.24 32.66 18.24
C TRP A 260 5.62 33.20 16.95
N LEU A 261 5.05 32.31 16.15
CA LEU A 261 4.28 32.68 14.95
C LEU A 261 2.89 33.16 15.34
N VAL A 262 2.28 32.50 16.33
CA VAL A 262 1.05 32.95 17.00
C VAL A 262 1.22 32.76 18.50
N ALA A 263 1.15 33.87 19.24
CA ALA A 263 1.39 33.87 20.69
C ALA A 263 0.54 32.82 21.41
N ASN A 264 1.20 32.00 22.23
CA ASN A 264 0.61 30.91 23.02
C ASN A 264 -0.09 29.80 22.21
N ARG A 265 0.15 29.69 20.90
CA ARG A 265 -0.49 28.66 20.05
C ARG A 265 0.46 27.98 19.07
N ALA A 266 1.34 28.76 18.44
CA ALA A 266 2.25 28.26 17.43
C ALA A 266 3.65 28.84 17.58
N LEU A 267 4.64 27.96 17.65
CA LEU A 267 6.04 28.26 17.95
C LEU A 267 6.94 27.47 17.01
N THR A 268 7.93 28.11 16.40
CA THR A 268 9.06 27.40 15.83
C THR A 268 10.23 27.38 16.80
N LEU A 269 10.83 26.20 16.96
CA LEU A 269 12.11 25.99 17.65
C LEU A 269 13.11 25.49 16.60
N THR A 270 14.19 26.23 16.37
CA THR A 270 15.16 25.91 15.30
C THR A 270 16.60 26.14 15.73
N ASN A 271 17.52 25.52 15.00
CA ASN A 271 18.94 25.85 15.02
C ASN A 271 19.20 27.17 14.27
N GLU A 272 20.45 27.63 14.26
CA GLU A 272 20.82 28.86 13.54
C GLU A 272 20.63 28.77 12.02
N ALA A 273 20.52 27.56 11.46
CA ALA A 273 20.25 27.30 10.04
C ALA A 273 18.75 27.21 9.70
N GLY A 274 17.86 27.35 10.69
CA GLY A 274 16.40 27.27 10.49
C GLY A 274 15.83 25.85 10.50
N GLU A 275 16.64 24.83 10.79
CA GLU A 275 16.20 23.45 10.91
C GLU A 275 15.71 23.18 12.34
N GLY A 276 14.56 22.52 12.47
CA GLY A 276 13.97 22.16 13.75
C GLY A 276 12.50 21.84 13.59
N TRP A 277 11.66 22.43 14.44
CA TRP A 277 10.25 22.05 14.57
C TRP A 277 9.33 23.27 14.57
N LEU A 278 8.22 23.16 13.85
CA LEU A 278 7.00 23.89 14.11
C LEU A 278 6.15 23.09 15.11
N PHE A 279 5.72 23.75 16.19
CA PHE A 279 4.75 23.21 17.14
C PHE A 279 3.45 24.01 17.10
N VAL A 280 2.30 23.31 17.04
CA VAL A 280 0.97 23.94 16.98
C VAL A 280 -0.02 23.21 17.88
N VAL A 281 -0.88 23.98 18.57
CA VAL A 281 -2.10 23.49 19.24
C VAL A 281 -3.33 24.19 18.65
N TYR A 282 -4.48 23.52 18.75
CA TYR A 282 -5.75 24.01 18.20
C TYR A 282 -6.86 23.93 19.24
N ASP A 283 -7.66 24.99 19.33
CA ASP A 283 -8.87 24.97 20.13
C ASP A 283 -9.87 23.95 19.55
N THR A 284 -10.64 23.33 20.44
CA THR A 284 -11.77 22.48 20.07
C THR A 284 -13.07 23.13 20.54
N SER A 285 -14.22 22.57 20.16
CA SER A 285 -15.53 23.06 20.62
C SER A 285 -15.65 23.15 22.14
N ASP A 286 -14.95 22.27 22.85
CA ASP A 286 -15.12 22.06 24.29
C ASP A 286 -13.89 22.48 25.12
N ALA A 287 -12.74 22.73 24.49
CA ALA A 287 -11.49 23.07 25.16
C ALA A 287 -10.75 24.24 24.52
N THR A 288 -10.23 25.14 25.35
CA THR A 288 -9.23 26.12 24.96
C THR A 288 -7.85 25.53 25.16
N THR A 289 -6.99 25.66 24.16
CA THR A 289 -5.62 25.15 24.16
C THR A 289 -4.61 26.28 24.25
N THR A 290 -3.48 26.00 24.90
CA THR A 290 -2.35 26.91 24.97
C THR A 290 -1.04 26.15 24.82
N LEU A 291 -0.05 26.84 24.27
CA LEU A 291 1.32 26.41 24.17
C LEU A 291 2.20 27.36 24.99
N ALA A 292 3.12 26.81 25.77
CA ALA A 292 4.13 27.56 26.51
C ALA A 292 5.51 26.95 26.28
N TRP A 293 6.56 27.78 26.35
CA TRP A 293 7.95 27.36 26.14
C TRP A 293 8.89 28.06 27.11
N SER A 294 9.76 27.28 27.76
CA SER A 294 10.93 27.77 28.47
C SER A 294 12.03 26.70 28.43
N ASN A 295 13.30 27.09 28.42
CA ASN A 295 14.40 26.12 28.50
C ASN A 295 14.43 25.34 29.83
N ALA A 296 13.72 25.80 30.86
CA ALA A 296 13.68 25.13 32.16
C ALA A 296 12.53 24.12 32.27
N ASP A 297 11.39 24.42 31.63
CA ASP A 297 10.13 23.68 31.79
C ASP A 297 9.78 22.85 30.55
N GLY A 298 10.49 23.07 29.43
CA GLY A 298 10.22 22.47 28.14
C GLY A 298 9.06 23.15 27.40
N LEU A 299 8.55 22.47 26.39
CA LEU A 299 7.37 22.83 25.63
C LEU A 299 6.14 22.20 26.30
N ILE A 300 5.17 23.02 26.69
CA ILE A 300 3.96 22.58 27.37
C ILE A 300 2.77 22.90 26.48
N ALA A 301 2.08 21.89 26.01
CA ALA A 301 0.73 22.01 25.45
C ALA A 301 -0.29 21.70 26.54
N GLU A 302 -1.29 22.57 26.69
CA GLU A 302 -2.33 22.47 27.72
C GLU A 302 -3.70 22.69 27.11
N ALA A 303 -4.67 21.83 27.43
CA ALA A 303 -6.09 22.01 27.10
C ALA A 303 -6.90 22.17 28.39
N ILE A 304 -7.73 23.21 28.45
CA ILE A 304 -8.59 23.52 29.60
C ILE A 304 -10.05 23.55 29.15
N THR A 305 -10.93 22.89 29.92
CA THR A 305 -12.37 22.93 29.72
C THR A 305 -13.08 23.58 30.92
N ALA A 306 -14.25 24.18 30.70
CA ALA A 306 -15.06 24.76 31.79
C ALA A 306 -15.73 23.69 32.70
N GLY A 307 -15.71 22.42 32.26
CA GLY A 307 -16.18 21.24 32.98
C GLY A 307 -15.74 19.98 32.23
N VAL A 308 -15.66 18.84 32.91
CA VAL A 308 -15.11 17.60 32.32
C VAL A 308 -16.14 17.00 31.34
N PRO A 309 -15.85 16.95 30.02
CA PRO A 309 -16.73 16.32 29.05
C PRO A 309 -16.87 14.82 29.33
N ALA A 310 -17.98 14.21 28.90
CA ALA A 310 -18.17 12.77 29.04
C ALA A 310 -17.09 11.94 28.31
N THR A 311 -16.54 12.50 27.24
CA THR A 311 -15.46 11.94 26.42
C THR A 311 -14.06 12.21 26.98
N GLY A 312 -13.94 12.97 28.07
CA GLY A 312 -12.68 13.44 28.63
C GLY A 312 -12.18 14.75 28.03
N VAL A 313 -11.09 15.27 28.57
CA VAL A 313 -10.37 16.45 28.08
C VAL A 313 -9.16 15.99 27.30
N THR A 314 -9.07 16.41 26.04
CA THR A 314 -7.96 16.07 25.14
C THR A 314 -7.13 17.29 24.83
N VAL A 315 -5.81 17.16 24.95
CA VAL A 315 -4.85 18.08 24.32
C VAL A 315 -4.14 17.34 23.20
N SER A 316 -3.91 18.03 22.08
CA SER A 316 -3.12 17.52 20.95
C SER A 316 -2.05 18.54 20.60
N VAL A 317 -0.80 18.11 20.53
CA VAL A 317 0.31 18.93 20.05
C VAL A 317 0.84 18.35 18.74
N LEU A 318 0.76 19.16 17.69
CA LEU A 318 1.34 18.85 16.39
C LEU A 318 2.79 19.32 16.37
N ALA A 319 3.69 18.47 15.88
CA ALA A 319 5.08 18.79 15.60
C ALA A 319 5.39 18.47 14.13
N ALA A 320 5.88 19.46 13.38
CA ALA A 320 6.24 19.32 11.98
C ALA A 320 7.68 19.81 11.76
N PRO A 321 8.56 19.03 11.10
CA PRO A 321 9.91 19.47 10.77
C PRO A 321 9.87 20.72 9.90
N THR A 322 10.59 21.79 10.25
CA THR A 322 10.61 23.00 9.42
C THR A 322 11.20 22.75 8.03
N SER A 323 12.06 21.73 7.89
CA SER A 323 12.63 21.28 6.61
C SER A 323 11.63 20.57 5.70
N ALA A 324 10.47 20.16 6.21
CA ALA A 324 9.41 19.51 5.43
C ALA A 324 8.33 20.49 4.93
N LEU A 325 8.42 21.76 5.33
CA LEU A 325 7.38 22.75 5.10
C LEU A 325 7.87 23.90 4.22
N THR A 326 7.09 24.21 3.21
CA THR A 326 7.10 25.52 2.55
C THR A 326 6.43 26.58 3.44
N ASP A 327 6.60 27.87 3.09
CA ASP A 327 5.89 28.97 3.77
C ASP A 327 4.36 28.78 3.75
N THR A 328 3.84 28.24 2.65
CA THR A 328 2.40 27.99 2.48
C THR A 328 1.93 26.80 3.30
N GLU A 329 2.71 25.72 3.39
CA GLU A 329 2.38 24.58 4.27
C GLU A 329 2.52 24.96 5.75
N GLN A 330 3.49 25.80 6.11
CA GLN A 330 3.55 26.39 7.44
C GLN A 330 2.27 27.21 7.73
N ALA A 331 1.81 28.04 6.78
CA ALA A 331 0.56 28.78 6.93
C ALA A 331 -0.66 27.87 7.07
N LEU A 332 -0.71 26.75 6.34
CA LEU A 332 -1.75 25.72 6.46
C LEU A 332 -1.82 25.18 7.89
N TYR A 333 -0.71 24.76 8.49
CA TYR A 333 -0.73 24.30 9.88
C TYR A 333 -1.03 25.43 10.88
N LEU A 334 -0.76 26.69 10.55
CA LEU A 334 -1.15 27.79 11.42
C LEU A 334 -2.66 28.04 11.38
N ASP A 335 -3.28 28.11 10.22
CA ASP A 335 -4.70 28.41 10.07
C ASP A 335 -5.31 27.58 8.92
N PRO A 336 -5.66 26.31 9.17
CA PRO A 336 -6.02 25.38 8.11
C PRO A 336 -7.21 25.85 7.28
N ALA A 337 -8.31 26.21 7.96
CA ALA A 337 -9.55 26.63 7.31
C ALA A 337 -9.47 27.99 6.61
N ALA A 338 -8.46 28.81 6.91
CA ALA A 338 -8.21 30.06 6.19
C ALA A 338 -7.26 29.88 4.99
N THR A 339 -6.48 28.80 4.97
CA THR A 339 -5.47 28.54 3.94
C THR A 339 -6.02 27.67 2.81
N VAL A 340 -6.76 26.62 3.16
CA VAL A 340 -7.36 25.67 2.22
C VAL A 340 -8.80 25.39 2.65
N ALA A 341 -9.74 25.45 1.70
CA ALA A 341 -11.10 24.97 1.92
C ALA A 341 -11.26 23.60 1.26
N VAL A 342 -11.72 22.62 2.05
CA VAL A 342 -11.99 21.27 1.58
C VAL A 342 -13.48 21.00 1.76
N THR A 343 -14.17 20.68 0.68
CA THR A 343 -15.56 20.23 0.71
C THR A 343 -15.68 18.83 0.15
N TYR A 344 -16.66 18.08 0.64
CA TYR A 344 -17.00 16.78 0.08
C TYR A 344 -18.50 16.64 -0.14
N THR A 345 -18.86 15.88 -1.17
CA THR A 345 -20.25 15.63 -1.56
C THR A 345 -20.44 14.14 -1.84
N LEU A 346 -21.42 13.51 -1.20
CA LEU A 346 -21.78 12.11 -1.47
C LEU A 346 -22.43 12.00 -2.85
N LEU A 347 -22.00 10.99 -3.63
CA LEU A 347 -22.52 10.71 -4.97
C LEU A 347 -23.28 9.37 -5.00
N ASP A 348 -24.26 9.24 -5.89
CA ASP A 348 -24.89 7.97 -6.21
C ASP A 348 -24.07 7.12 -7.20
N GLU A 349 -24.59 5.95 -7.55
CA GLU A 349 -23.99 5.04 -8.54
C GLU A 349 -23.74 5.71 -9.90
N TRP A 350 -24.51 6.74 -10.27
CA TRP A 350 -24.41 7.49 -11.52
C TRP A 350 -23.46 8.68 -11.44
N GLY A 351 -22.88 8.96 -10.26
CA GLY A 351 -21.99 10.09 -10.04
C GLY A 351 -22.73 11.40 -9.83
N LEU A 352 -24.01 11.34 -9.45
CA LEU A 352 -24.83 12.52 -9.16
C LEU A 352 -24.86 12.79 -7.66
N ASP A 353 -24.84 14.08 -7.30
CA ASP A 353 -24.94 14.53 -5.92
C ASP A 353 -26.24 14.03 -5.27
N VAL A 354 -26.12 13.36 -4.11
CA VAL A 354 -27.27 12.91 -3.30
C VAL A 354 -27.42 13.72 -2.00
N ALA A 355 -26.43 14.54 -1.67
CA ALA A 355 -26.40 15.42 -0.51
C ALA A 355 -25.85 16.78 -0.91
N ASP A 356 -26.11 17.81 -0.09
CA ASP A 356 -25.45 19.11 -0.23
C ASP A 356 -23.95 18.97 0.12
N PRO A 357 -23.06 19.76 -0.50
CA PRO A 357 -21.65 19.80 -0.13
C PRO A 357 -21.45 20.13 1.36
N MET A 358 -20.51 19.45 2.00
CA MET A 358 -20.16 19.61 3.41
C MET A 358 -18.70 20.01 3.57
N ASP A 359 -18.43 20.97 4.45
CA ASP A 359 -17.06 21.37 4.80
C ASP A 359 -16.38 20.25 5.59
N ALA A 360 -15.13 19.94 5.23
CA ALA A 360 -14.27 19.04 6.00
C ALA A 360 -13.54 19.85 7.09
N PRO A 361 -13.82 19.64 8.38
CA PRO A 361 -13.12 20.34 9.45
C PRO A 361 -11.68 19.84 9.60
N TRP A 362 -10.81 20.68 10.15
CA TRP A 362 -9.49 20.24 10.62
C TRP A 362 -9.62 19.41 11.90
N ASP A 363 -9.07 18.20 11.91
CA ASP A 363 -8.98 17.36 13.11
C ASP A 363 -7.59 17.51 13.75
N PRO A 364 -7.49 18.12 14.94
CA PRO A 364 -6.21 18.34 15.60
C PRO A 364 -5.58 17.08 16.20
N THR A 365 -6.30 15.97 16.30
CA THR A 365 -5.73 14.67 16.75
C THR A 365 -5.00 13.94 15.62
N LEU A 366 -5.32 14.28 14.36
CA LEU A 366 -4.69 13.71 13.17
C LEU A 366 -3.73 14.70 12.49
N GLY A 367 -3.99 16.01 12.65
CA GLY A 367 -3.34 17.04 11.85
C GLY A 367 -3.74 16.97 10.37
N ALA A 368 -5.03 16.73 10.10
CA ALA A 368 -5.57 16.54 8.76
C ALA A 368 -6.99 17.09 8.64
N PHE A 369 -7.44 17.39 7.41
CA PHE A 369 -8.86 17.62 7.14
C PHE A 369 -9.64 16.31 7.20
N LEU A 370 -10.66 16.25 8.05
CA LEU A 370 -11.49 15.06 8.26
C LEU A 370 -12.73 15.10 7.37
N LEU A 371 -12.84 14.14 6.44
CA LEU A 371 -13.97 13.92 5.56
C LEU A 371 -14.79 12.73 6.10
N PRO A 372 -15.96 12.96 6.72
CA PRO A 372 -16.84 11.88 7.16
C PRO A 372 -17.63 11.30 5.98
N LEU A 373 -17.13 10.19 5.43
CA LEU A 373 -17.69 9.53 4.25
C LEU A 373 -19.09 8.95 4.52
N GLY A 374 -20.04 9.31 3.66
CA GLY A 374 -21.37 8.69 3.63
C GLY A 374 -21.34 7.23 3.13
N SER A 375 -22.30 6.44 3.56
CA SER A 375 -22.43 5.02 3.19
C SER A 375 -23.12 4.81 1.83
N LEU A 376 -23.05 3.59 1.29
CA LEU A 376 -23.82 3.17 0.12
C LEU A 376 -25.33 3.39 0.33
N GLN A 377 -25.85 3.14 1.54
CA GLN A 377 -27.27 3.33 1.84
C GLN A 377 -27.66 4.82 1.84
N ASP A 378 -26.77 5.70 2.32
CA ASP A 378 -26.95 7.15 2.20
C ASP A 378 -26.95 7.59 0.74
N ALA A 379 -26.25 6.84 -0.14
CA ALA A 379 -26.24 6.98 -1.60
C ALA A 379 -27.36 6.20 -2.31
N ASN A 380 -28.46 5.89 -1.61
CA ASN A 380 -29.64 5.19 -2.11
C ASN A 380 -29.45 3.72 -2.51
N ALA A 381 -28.34 3.08 -2.11
CA ALA A 381 -28.18 1.64 -2.28
C ALA A 381 -29.17 0.84 -1.43
N PRO A 382 -29.60 -0.35 -1.90
CA PRO A 382 -30.36 -1.27 -1.08
C PRO A 382 -29.61 -1.68 0.19
N ALA A 383 -30.35 -2.11 1.21
CA ALA A 383 -29.76 -2.50 2.50
C ALA A 383 -28.85 -3.74 2.43
N ALA A 384 -28.99 -4.55 1.39
CA ALA A 384 -28.18 -5.73 1.12
C ALA A 384 -28.02 -5.90 -0.39
N ALA A 385 -26.90 -6.49 -0.80
CA ALA A 385 -26.65 -6.78 -2.20
C ALA A 385 -27.40 -8.03 -2.68
N ASP A 386 -27.97 -7.97 -3.88
CA ASP A 386 -28.41 -9.13 -4.65
C ASP A 386 -27.33 -9.48 -5.68
N TRP A 387 -26.40 -10.36 -5.31
CA TRP A 387 -25.23 -10.68 -6.13
C TRP A 387 -25.56 -11.44 -7.43
N GLU A 388 -26.79 -11.95 -7.57
CA GLU A 388 -27.28 -12.49 -8.84
C GLU A 388 -27.56 -11.38 -9.87
N ASP A 389 -27.84 -10.16 -9.40
CA ASP A 389 -27.93 -8.98 -10.24
C ASP A 389 -26.53 -8.36 -10.39
N TRP A 390 -26.01 -8.46 -11.62
CA TRP A 390 -24.66 -8.03 -11.95
C TRP A 390 -24.39 -6.57 -11.59
N LEU A 391 -25.42 -5.69 -11.57
CA LEU A 391 -25.25 -4.27 -11.22
C LEU A 391 -24.74 -4.08 -9.79
N PHE A 392 -25.09 -4.97 -8.86
CA PHE A 392 -24.66 -4.84 -7.46
C PHE A 392 -23.15 -5.00 -7.29
N HIS A 393 -22.48 -5.70 -8.19
CA HIS A 393 -21.02 -5.78 -8.20
C HIS A 393 -20.35 -4.43 -8.50
N HIS A 394 -21.07 -3.51 -9.14
CA HIS A 394 -20.59 -2.20 -9.59
C HIS A 394 -21.16 -1.04 -8.78
N TRP A 395 -21.77 -1.33 -7.63
CA TRP A 395 -22.15 -0.28 -6.68
C TRP A 395 -20.91 0.12 -5.87
N HIS A 396 -20.39 1.30 -6.13
CA HIS A 396 -19.18 1.82 -5.51
C HIS A 396 -19.50 2.93 -4.52
N GLY A 397 -18.72 3.05 -3.45
CA GLY A 397 -18.75 4.23 -2.61
C GLY A 397 -18.14 5.39 -3.38
N ARG A 398 -18.87 6.50 -3.53
CA ARG A 398 -18.44 7.61 -4.39
C ARG A 398 -18.63 8.95 -3.68
N HIS A 399 -17.58 9.77 -3.69
CA HIS A 399 -17.61 11.11 -3.11
C HIS A 399 -16.84 12.07 -4.00
N ARG A 400 -17.44 13.21 -4.35
CA ARG A 400 -16.70 14.34 -4.92
C ARG A 400 -15.99 15.07 -3.80
N ILE A 401 -14.73 15.42 -4.00
CA ILE A 401 -13.89 16.19 -3.09
C ILE A 401 -13.42 17.42 -3.86
N GLU A 402 -13.74 18.60 -3.36
CA GLU A 402 -13.30 19.87 -3.94
C GLU A 402 -12.34 20.55 -2.97
N ILE A 403 -11.18 20.95 -3.49
CA ILE A 403 -10.08 21.49 -2.68
C ILE A 403 -9.70 22.84 -3.27
N ASP A 404 -10.06 23.92 -2.59
CA ASP A 404 -9.72 25.28 -2.97
C ASP A 404 -8.36 25.67 -2.39
N VAL A 405 -7.37 25.71 -3.28
CA VAL A 405 -5.99 26.16 -3.03
C VAL A 405 -5.71 27.48 -3.77
N SER A 406 -6.75 28.20 -4.20
CA SER A 406 -6.60 29.41 -5.02
C SER A 406 -5.88 30.56 -4.32
N ALA A 407 -5.84 30.54 -2.99
CA ALA A 407 -5.15 31.52 -2.16
C ALA A 407 -3.72 31.07 -1.77
N SER A 408 -3.26 29.91 -2.24
CA SER A 408 -2.03 29.27 -1.79
C SER A 408 -1.06 29.01 -2.95
N GLY A 409 0.24 28.90 -2.69
CA GLY A 409 1.18 28.31 -3.66
C GLY A 409 1.04 26.79 -3.70
N PRO A 410 2.01 26.07 -4.30
CA PRO A 410 2.07 24.62 -4.20
C PRO A 410 1.98 24.16 -2.75
N THR A 411 1.02 23.29 -2.44
CA THR A 411 0.67 22.94 -1.05
C THR A 411 0.31 21.47 -0.93
N SER A 412 0.99 20.76 -0.02
CA SER A 412 0.62 19.41 0.42
C SER A 412 -0.52 19.48 1.44
N VAL A 413 -1.65 18.82 1.13
CA VAL A 413 -2.87 18.88 1.96
C VAL A 413 -3.17 17.50 2.56
N PRO A 414 -3.06 17.32 3.88
CA PRO A 414 -3.38 16.06 4.54
C PRO A 414 -4.90 15.85 4.65
N LEU A 415 -5.38 14.74 4.08
CA LEU A 415 -6.78 14.32 4.07
C LEU A 415 -6.95 13.02 4.85
N ALA A 416 -7.87 13.02 5.81
CA ALA A 416 -8.35 11.84 6.52
C ALA A 416 -9.81 11.61 6.13
N MET A 417 -10.10 10.51 5.44
CA MET A 417 -11.42 10.18 4.92
C MET A 417 -11.96 8.98 5.69
N HIS A 418 -12.81 9.23 6.69
CA HIS A 418 -13.29 8.21 7.62
C HIS A 418 -14.74 7.84 7.31
N GLY A 419 -15.04 6.55 7.24
CA GLY A 419 -16.37 6.03 6.96
C GLY A 419 -16.70 4.80 7.80
N SER A 420 -17.97 4.40 7.77
CA SER A 420 -18.39 3.11 8.36
C SER A 420 -17.96 1.93 7.49
N ASP A 421 -18.23 0.70 7.95
CA ASP A 421 -18.10 -0.54 7.15
C ASP A 421 -18.97 -0.58 5.89
N ARG A 422 -19.78 0.47 5.65
CA ARG A 422 -20.76 0.58 4.56
C ARG A 422 -20.41 1.61 3.49
N ILE A 423 -19.18 2.15 3.46
CA ILE A 423 -18.70 2.88 2.28
C ILE A 423 -18.45 1.94 1.08
N SER A 424 -18.34 0.64 1.35
CA SER A 424 -18.45 -0.46 0.38
C SER A 424 -19.53 -1.44 0.84
N TRP A 425 -19.84 -2.48 0.06
CA TRP A 425 -20.84 -3.48 0.47
C TRP A 425 -20.48 -4.19 1.79
N TYR A 426 -19.21 -4.55 1.93
CA TYR A 426 -18.63 -5.11 3.16
C TYR A 426 -17.19 -4.62 3.35
N VAL A 427 -16.79 -4.50 4.61
CA VAL A 427 -15.51 -3.90 5.03
C VAL A 427 -14.26 -4.67 4.63
N VAL A 428 -14.37 -5.97 4.36
CA VAL A 428 -13.21 -6.80 3.99
C VAL A 428 -12.56 -6.42 2.65
N GLY A 429 -13.26 -5.76 1.73
CA GLY A 429 -12.85 -5.73 0.32
C GLY A 429 -12.76 -4.40 -0.42
N GLY A 430 -13.10 -3.28 0.22
CA GLY A 430 -13.17 -1.99 -0.46
C GLY A 430 -11.81 -1.53 -0.97
N ALA A 431 -11.70 -1.25 -2.27
CA ALA A 431 -10.49 -0.73 -2.91
C ALA A 431 -10.69 0.72 -3.38
N PRO A 432 -10.16 1.73 -2.65
CA PRO A 432 -10.32 3.13 -2.98
C PRO A 432 -9.32 3.61 -4.04
N MET A 433 -9.73 4.63 -4.79
CA MET A 433 -8.86 5.42 -5.65
C MET A 433 -9.37 6.87 -5.74
N LEU A 434 -8.46 7.79 -6.04
CA LEU A 434 -8.80 9.16 -6.42
C LEU A 434 -8.78 9.28 -7.94
N ARG A 435 -9.89 9.73 -8.51
CA ARG A 435 -10.10 9.92 -9.94
C ARG A 435 -10.28 11.40 -10.25
N ALA A 436 -9.90 11.82 -11.45
CA ALA A 436 -10.25 13.13 -11.95
C ALA A 436 -11.75 13.23 -12.25
N ALA A 437 -12.28 14.43 -12.48
CA ALA A 437 -13.70 14.64 -12.80
C ALA A 437 -14.20 13.87 -14.04
N ASN A 438 -13.32 13.47 -14.95
CA ASN A 438 -13.64 12.62 -16.10
C ASN A 438 -13.61 11.10 -15.77
N GLY A 439 -13.38 10.73 -14.52
CA GLY A 439 -13.27 9.36 -14.03
C GLY A 439 -11.92 8.68 -14.28
N GLU A 440 -10.93 9.33 -14.91
CA GLU A 440 -9.60 8.71 -15.05
C GLU A 440 -8.87 8.67 -13.69
N PRO A 441 -8.27 7.53 -13.30
CA PRO A 441 -7.45 7.42 -12.09
C PRO A 441 -6.26 8.39 -12.10
N THR A 442 -6.05 9.10 -10.99
CA THR A 442 -5.02 10.17 -10.90
C THR A 442 -3.61 9.66 -10.59
N GLY A 443 -3.48 8.47 -10.00
CA GLY A 443 -2.22 7.98 -9.45
C GLY A 443 -1.97 8.36 -8.00
N LEU A 444 -2.77 9.24 -7.41
CA LEU A 444 -2.60 9.62 -6.00
C LEU A 444 -2.81 8.42 -5.07
N PRO A 445 -1.86 8.12 -4.17
CA PRO A 445 -2.00 7.00 -3.26
C PRO A 445 -3.11 7.27 -2.24
N VAL A 446 -3.94 6.25 -2.02
CA VAL A 446 -4.92 6.22 -0.92
C VAL A 446 -4.57 5.06 -0.01
N GLN A 447 -4.13 5.36 1.21
CA GLN A 447 -3.94 4.34 2.23
C GLN A 447 -5.30 3.82 2.72
N ILE A 448 -5.35 2.54 3.09
CA ILE A 448 -6.53 1.88 3.66
C ILE A 448 -6.18 1.30 5.03
N SER A 449 -6.95 1.70 6.05
CA SER A 449 -7.04 1.02 7.34
C SER A 449 -8.50 0.66 7.60
N LYS A 450 -8.75 -0.52 8.18
CA LYS A 450 -10.12 -1.03 8.38
C LYS A 450 -10.26 -1.87 9.65
N ASN A 451 -11.47 -1.95 10.19
CA ASN A 451 -11.81 -2.82 11.31
C ASN A 451 -13.23 -3.38 11.21
N TRP A 452 -13.42 -4.60 11.70
CA TRP A 452 -14.73 -5.24 11.91
C TRP A 452 -14.82 -6.00 13.24
N HIS A 453 -13.80 -5.89 14.09
CA HIS A 453 -13.69 -6.63 15.33
C HIS A 453 -14.42 -5.93 16.48
N GLY A 454 -15.73 -5.71 16.34
CA GLY A 454 -16.56 -5.06 17.37
C GLY A 454 -16.75 -3.56 17.13
N ASP A 455 -15.77 -2.88 16.54
CA ASP A 455 -15.91 -1.54 15.95
C ASP A 455 -15.72 -1.64 14.42
N TYR A 456 -16.63 -1.01 13.67
CA TYR A 456 -16.78 -1.21 12.23
C TYR A 456 -16.51 0.10 11.48
N TRP A 457 -15.40 0.16 10.75
CA TRP A 457 -14.99 1.39 10.07
C TRP A 457 -13.98 1.15 8.95
N TYR A 458 -13.88 2.14 8.07
CA TYR A 458 -12.77 2.39 7.16
C TYR A 458 -12.17 3.75 7.48
N HIS A 459 -10.84 3.82 7.55
CA HIS A 459 -10.09 5.06 7.56
C HIS A 459 -9.18 5.07 6.35
N LEU A 460 -9.36 6.08 5.49
CA LEU A 460 -8.54 6.28 4.30
C LEU A 460 -7.73 7.56 4.45
N TYR A 461 -6.50 7.56 3.92
CA TYR A 461 -5.62 8.72 4.01
C TYR A 461 -5.00 9.05 2.66
N ALA A 462 -4.88 10.34 2.36
CA ALA A 462 -4.19 10.88 1.20
C ALA A 462 -3.46 12.17 1.58
N GLN A 463 -2.35 12.50 0.92
CA GLN A 463 -1.65 13.77 1.13
C GLN A 463 -1.17 14.38 -0.20
N PRO A 464 -2.10 14.70 -1.12
CA PRO A 464 -1.75 15.30 -2.41
C PRO A 464 -1.11 16.68 -2.26
N THR A 465 -0.14 16.96 -3.11
CA THR A 465 0.45 18.27 -3.34
C THR A 465 -0.20 18.87 -4.57
N PHE A 466 -0.92 19.97 -4.39
CA PHE A 466 -1.58 20.72 -5.44
C PHE A 466 -0.67 21.83 -5.95
N ALA A 467 -0.87 22.28 -7.19
CA ALA A 467 -0.09 23.37 -7.79
C ALA A 467 -0.39 24.76 -7.20
N GLY A 468 -1.48 24.90 -6.43
CA GLY A 468 -1.88 26.19 -5.83
C GLY A 468 -2.68 27.09 -6.77
N VAL A 469 -3.41 26.51 -7.74
CA VAL A 469 -4.18 27.28 -8.72
C VAL A 469 -5.62 26.81 -8.72
N GLY A 470 -6.52 27.67 -8.22
CA GLY A 470 -7.96 27.43 -8.29
C GLY A 470 -8.47 26.34 -7.35
N THR A 471 -9.57 25.72 -7.75
CA THR A 471 -10.21 24.62 -7.05
C THR A 471 -9.98 23.33 -7.83
N GLU A 472 -9.49 22.31 -7.15
CA GLU A 472 -9.25 20.99 -7.71
C GLU A 472 -10.41 20.06 -7.37
N GLU A 473 -10.94 19.38 -8.39
CA GLU A 473 -12.05 18.44 -8.26
C GLU A 473 -11.54 17.00 -8.41
N LEU A 474 -11.71 16.21 -7.36
CA LEU A 474 -11.39 14.79 -7.32
C LEU A 474 -12.64 13.97 -7.00
N GLU A 475 -12.68 12.73 -7.46
CA GLU A 475 -13.66 11.74 -7.05
C GLU A 475 -12.97 10.61 -6.30
N LEU A 476 -13.29 10.42 -5.01
CA LEU A 476 -13.00 9.19 -4.31
C LEU A 476 -13.98 8.12 -4.79
N THR A 477 -13.45 6.98 -5.24
CA THR A 477 -14.24 5.81 -5.59
C THR A 477 -13.72 4.58 -4.87
N VAL A 478 -14.58 3.94 -4.09
CA VAL A 478 -14.31 2.70 -3.38
C VAL A 478 -14.96 1.55 -4.12
N ALA A 479 -14.17 0.80 -4.90
CA ALA A 479 -14.66 -0.38 -5.60
C ALA A 479 -15.08 -1.45 -4.59
N SER A 480 -16.38 -1.76 -4.55
CA SER A 480 -16.95 -2.66 -3.55
C SER A 480 -16.76 -4.14 -3.87
N SER A 481 -16.79 -4.54 -5.14
CA SER A 481 -16.78 -5.96 -5.50
C SER A 481 -16.04 -6.21 -6.81
N LYS A 482 -16.52 -5.62 -7.91
CA LYS A 482 -15.83 -5.71 -9.20
C LYS A 482 -15.28 -4.36 -9.65
N TRP A 483 -14.22 -4.42 -10.45
CA TRP A 483 -13.64 -3.31 -11.20
C TRP A 483 -13.46 -3.80 -12.63
N GLY A 484 -14.16 -3.18 -13.58
CA GLY A 484 -14.47 -3.82 -14.86
C GLY A 484 -15.07 -5.23 -14.67
N PRO A 485 -14.74 -6.24 -15.51
CA PRO A 485 -15.31 -7.58 -15.39
C PRO A 485 -14.78 -8.40 -14.20
N THR A 486 -13.65 -8.01 -13.60
CA THR A 486 -12.92 -8.76 -12.57
C THR A 486 -13.33 -8.37 -11.15
N TYR A 487 -13.18 -9.28 -10.19
CA TYR A 487 -13.29 -8.92 -8.78
C TYR A 487 -12.05 -8.14 -8.35
N ALA A 488 -12.28 -6.97 -7.77
CA ALA A 488 -11.22 -6.05 -7.37
C ALA A 488 -10.31 -6.71 -6.33
N ALA A 489 -9.00 -6.53 -6.46
CA ALA A 489 -8.04 -6.87 -5.43
C ALA A 489 -7.88 -5.69 -4.47
N SER A 490 -7.76 -5.95 -3.18
CA SER A 490 -7.39 -4.94 -2.19
C SER A 490 -6.31 -5.47 -1.25
N HIS A 491 -5.45 -4.58 -0.73
CA HIS A 491 -4.54 -4.88 0.38
C HIS A 491 -4.54 -3.70 1.34
N ALA A 492 -4.87 -3.96 2.60
CA ALA A 492 -5.11 -2.93 3.59
C ALA A 492 -4.57 -3.35 4.95
N GLN A 493 -4.23 -2.36 5.78
CA GLN A 493 -3.98 -2.62 7.18
C GLN A 493 -5.30 -2.96 7.89
N LEU A 494 -5.31 -4.05 8.63
CA LEU A 494 -6.42 -4.56 9.43
C LEU A 494 -6.17 -4.28 10.91
N SER A 495 -7.02 -3.45 11.52
CA SER A 495 -6.96 -3.26 12.97
C SER A 495 -7.59 -4.45 13.69
N LEU A 496 -6.90 -4.94 14.72
CA LEU A 496 -7.42 -5.97 15.62
C LEU A 496 -8.10 -5.40 16.87
N ILE A 497 -8.36 -4.09 16.92
CA ILE A 497 -9.04 -3.48 18.06
C ILE A 497 -10.42 -4.12 18.23
N GLY A 498 -10.57 -4.82 19.36
CA GLY A 498 -11.76 -5.56 19.77
C GLY A 498 -11.74 -7.06 19.45
N TRP A 499 -10.65 -7.58 18.87
CA TRP A 499 -10.37 -9.01 18.74
C TRP A 499 -9.42 -9.53 19.84
N ASN A 500 -9.91 -10.37 20.76
CA ASN A 500 -9.11 -11.12 21.75
C ASN A 500 -7.98 -10.33 22.46
N ASP A 501 -8.25 -9.06 22.83
CA ASP A 501 -7.28 -8.12 23.43
C ASP A 501 -5.99 -7.87 22.60
N ALA A 502 -6.00 -8.20 21.30
CA ALA A 502 -4.91 -7.94 20.38
C ALA A 502 -4.88 -6.47 19.91
N GLY A 503 -3.71 -6.02 19.49
CA GLY A 503 -3.46 -4.65 19.01
C GLY A 503 -2.31 -4.51 18.02
N GLY A 504 -1.61 -5.59 17.67
CA GLY A 504 -0.46 -5.59 16.76
C GLY A 504 -0.73 -5.18 15.30
N HIS A 505 0.32 -5.20 14.48
CA HIS A 505 0.24 -4.96 13.03
C HIS A 505 -0.38 -6.16 12.33
N TRP A 506 -1.52 -5.94 11.68
CA TRP A 506 -2.16 -6.93 10.82
C TRP A 506 -2.50 -6.31 9.48
N ASP A 507 -2.40 -7.11 8.43
CA ASP A 507 -2.74 -6.75 7.06
C ASP A 507 -3.69 -7.80 6.49
N GLU A 508 -4.51 -7.38 5.53
CA GLU A 508 -5.43 -8.27 4.82
C GLU A 508 -5.49 -7.93 3.34
N SER A 509 -5.38 -8.97 2.52
CA SER A 509 -5.65 -8.92 1.09
C SER A 509 -6.95 -9.64 0.76
N ALA A 510 -7.74 -9.07 -0.16
CA ALA A 510 -9.07 -9.54 -0.51
C ALA A 510 -9.34 -9.50 -2.01
N LEU A 511 -10.12 -10.46 -2.51
CA LEU A 511 -10.80 -10.41 -3.80
C LEU A 511 -12.29 -10.11 -3.61
N GLY A 512 -12.76 -9.01 -4.20
CA GLY A 512 -14.10 -8.49 -3.96
C GLY A 512 -14.34 -8.22 -2.47
N ALA A 513 -15.58 -8.34 -2.01
CA ALA A 513 -15.95 -8.06 -0.60
C ALA A 513 -16.64 -9.24 0.11
N PHE A 514 -16.23 -10.47 -0.19
CA PHE A 514 -16.94 -11.68 0.27
C PHE A 514 -16.27 -12.42 1.44
N GLY A 515 -15.20 -11.85 2.00
CA GLY A 515 -14.42 -12.39 3.10
C GLY A 515 -12.94 -12.08 2.88
N GLU A 516 -12.12 -12.46 3.86
CA GLU A 516 -10.66 -12.39 3.72
C GLU A 516 -10.21 -13.31 2.59
N SER A 517 -9.13 -12.96 1.88
CA SER A 517 -8.43 -13.92 1.00
C SER A 517 -7.15 -14.40 1.64
N ILE A 518 -6.26 -13.49 2.05
CA ILE A 518 -5.05 -13.79 2.83
C ILE A 518 -4.81 -12.70 3.88
N THR A 519 -4.63 -13.08 5.14
CA THR A 519 -4.16 -12.18 6.20
C THR A 519 -2.67 -12.36 6.50
N TYR A 520 -2.03 -11.26 6.91
CA TYR A 520 -0.62 -11.20 7.27
C TYR A 520 -0.45 -10.59 8.67
N ASP A 521 0.47 -11.15 9.45
CA ASP A 521 0.89 -10.67 10.77
C ASP A 521 2.41 -10.37 10.70
N PRO A 522 2.81 -9.20 10.15
CA PRO A 522 4.22 -8.91 9.84
C PRO A 522 5.16 -9.06 11.04
N ASP A 523 4.70 -8.73 12.24
CA ASP A 523 5.46 -8.86 13.49
C ASP A 523 5.17 -10.16 14.26
N VAL A 524 4.35 -11.06 13.69
CA VAL A 524 3.89 -12.32 14.30
C VAL A 524 3.37 -12.06 15.73
N THR A 525 2.60 -10.99 15.86
CA THR A 525 2.02 -10.49 17.09
C THR A 525 1.09 -11.53 17.71
N LEU A 526 0.35 -12.36 17.00
CA LEU A 526 -0.43 -13.43 17.64
C LEU A 526 0.39 -14.68 18.01
N GLY A 527 1.70 -14.68 17.73
CA GLY A 527 2.60 -15.78 18.04
C GLY A 527 2.38 -17.03 17.16
N ARG A 528 1.72 -16.86 16.02
CA ARG A 528 1.37 -17.92 15.05
C ARG A 528 2.38 -17.94 13.91
N SER A 529 2.03 -17.38 12.76
CA SER A 529 2.83 -17.27 11.54
C SER A 529 2.73 -15.87 10.93
N MET A 530 3.55 -15.58 9.92
CA MET A 530 3.44 -14.30 9.19
C MET A 530 2.28 -14.27 8.20
N VAL A 531 1.89 -15.42 7.62
CA VAL A 531 0.66 -15.55 6.81
C VAL A 531 -0.31 -16.42 7.57
N ASP A 532 -1.40 -15.84 8.03
CA ASP A 532 -2.37 -16.53 8.87
C ASP A 532 -3.57 -16.98 8.03
N ASP A 533 -4.73 -16.31 8.09
CA ASP A 533 -5.95 -16.79 7.46
C ASP A 533 -5.82 -16.84 5.93
N VAL A 534 -5.99 -18.04 5.35
CA VAL A 534 -5.97 -18.27 3.90
C VAL A 534 -7.29 -18.89 3.49
N ARG A 535 -8.05 -18.21 2.64
CA ARG A 535 -9.42 -18.61 2.31
C ARG A 535 -9.63 -18.73 0.80
N PRO A 536 -10.44 -19.70 0.34
CA PRO A 536 -10.75 -19.81 -1.08
C PRO A 536 -11.74 -18.73 -1.54
N PHE A 537 -11.71 -18.49 -2.84
CA PHE A 537 -12.56 -17.51 -3.51
C PHE A 537 -13.54 -18.19 -4.48
N LEU A 538 -14.75 -17.63 -4.59
CA LEU A 538 -15.84 -18.16 -5.42
C LEU A 538 -16.23 -19.62 -5.08
N VAL A 539 -16.13 -19.97 -3.80
CA VAL A 539 -16.53 -21.26 -3.23
C VAL A 539 -17.69 -21.08 -2.28
N GLN A 540 -18.80 -21.78 -2.54
CA GLN A 540 -19.92 -21.82 -1.63
C GLN A 540 -19.57 -22.70 -0.42
N SER A 541 -19.31 -22.09 0.74
CA SER A 541 -19.20 -22.82 2.01
C SER A 541 -20.57 -23.04 2.64
N ASP A 542 -21.16 -22.01 3.25
CA ASP A 542 -22.59 -22.00 3.62
C ASP A 542 -23.46 -21.54 2.43
N GLN A 543 -23.14 -20.36 1.89
CA GLN A 543 -23.80 -19.74 0.74
C GLN A 543 -22.78 -19.09 -0.23
N ALA A 544 -23.19 -18.85 -1.47
CA ALA A 544 -22.38 -18.09 -2.42
C ALA A 544 -22.22 -16.62 -1.98
N TRP A 545 -21.09 -16.00 -2.31
CA TRP A 545 -20.73 -14.63 -1.92
C TRP A 545 -20.77 -14.37 -0.41
N GLY A 546 -20.44 -15.39 0.37
CA GLY A 546 -20.26 -15.31 1.82
C GLY A 546 -18.90 -15.83 2.26
N TRP A 547 -18.64 -15.75 3.56
CA TRP A 547 -17.42 -16.23 4.17
C TRP A 547 -17.17 -17.71 3.87
N THR A 548 -15.91 -18.05 3.61
CA THR A 548 -15.42 -19.42 3.39
C THR A 548 -14.58 -19.90 4.57
N GLY A 549 -14.33 -21.21 4.68
CA GLY A 549 -13.45 -21.75 5.73
C GLY A 549 -11.99 -21.33 5.52
N ASN A 550 -11.23 -21.16 6.61
CA ASN A 550 -9.78 -20.92 6.53
C ASN A 550 -9.06 -22.25 6.28
N VAL A 551 -8.37 -22.37 5.15
CA VAL A 551 -7.71 -23.59 4.69
C VAL A 551 -6.19 -23.55 4.80
N GLY A 552 -5.61 -22.52 5.40
CA GLY A 552 -4.16 -22.49 5.47
C GLY A 552 -3.55 -21.48 6.40
N GLY A 553 -2.23 -21.43 6.25
CA GLY A 553 -1.27 -20.52 6.82
C GLY A 553 0.06 -20.77 6.13
N ALA A 554 0.88 -19.75 6.01
CA ALA A 554 2.19 -19.81 5.38
C ALA A 554 3.20 -18.97 6.18
N ASP A 555 4.47 -19.12 5.88
CA ASP A 555 5.48 -18.33 6.55
C ASP A 555 6.62 -17.97 5.60
N PHE A 556 7.20 -16.80 5.85
CA PHE A 556 8.39 -16.33 5.15
C PHE A 556 9.59 -16.48 6.07
N LEU A 557 10.68 -17.05 5.55
CA LEU A 557 11.89 -17.34 6.30
C LEU A 557 11.68 -18.18 7.59
N ARG A 558 11.86 -19.50 7.49
CA ARG A 558 12.03 -20.38 8.67
C ARG A 558 13.50 -20.73 8.81
N TYR A 559 14.16 -20.18 9.82
CA TYR A 559 15.59 -20.39 10.06
C TYR A 559 15.84 -20.78 11.52
N THR A 560 16.55 -21.89 11.75
CA THR A 560 17.07 -22.29 13.07
C THR A 560 18.50 -22.82 12.94
N THR A 561 19.25 -22.81 14.05
CA THR A 561 20.60 -23.37 14.12
C THR A 561 20.61 -24.67 14.93
N ALA A 562 21.62 -25.54 14.71
CA ALA A 562 21.74 -26.78 15.47
C ALA A 562 22.01 -26.55 16.97
N THR A 563 22.61 -25.41 17.31
CA THR A 563 22.86 -25.01 18.71
C THR A 563 21.63 -24.42 19.38
N GLU A 564 20.69 -23.88 18.59
CA GLU A 564 19.49 -23.21 19.08
C GLU A 564 18.24 -23.73 18.34
N PRO A 565 17.95 -25.04 18.38
CA PRO A 565 16.91 -25.67 17.57
C PRO A 565 15.47 -25.24 17.94
N TYR A 566 15.32 -24.60 19.11
CA TYR A 566 14.05 -24.03 19.58
C TYR A 566 13.91 -22.54 19.28
N TRP A 567 14.95 -21.89 18.77
CA TRP A 567 14.95 -20.46 18.44
C TRP A 567 14.73 -20.31 16.94
N GLN A 568 13.49 -20.02 16.58
CA GLN A 568 13.17 -19.63 15.22
C GLN A 568 13.64 -18.19 15.01
N ARG A 569 14.62 -18.02 14.12
CA ARG A 569 15.06 -16.72 13.62
C ARG A 569 13.97 -16.15 12.71
N ARG A 570 13.05 -15.41 13.33
CA ARG A 570 11.96 -14.70 12.65
C ARG A 570 12.49 -13.44 11.98
N LEU A 571 11.67 -12.85 11.12
CA LEU A 571 11.89 -11.48 10.72
C LEU A 571 11.65 -10.53 11.90
N ALA A 572 12.49 -9.52 11.95
CA ALA A 572 12.66 -8.49 12.93
C ALA A 572 12.76 -7.17 12.16
N ARG A 573 12.43 -6.03 12.80
CA ARG A 573 12.44 -4.72 12.14
C ARG A 573 11.60 -4.70 10.86
N VAL A 574 10.46 -5.38 10.87
CA VAL A 574 9.63 -5.53 9.68
C VAL A 574 8.97 -4.20 9.37
N ARG A 575 9.24 -3.68 8.17
CA ARG A 575 8.66 -2.44 7.65
C ARG A 575 7.73 -2.79 6.50
N SER A 576 6.47 -2.39 6.62
CA SER A 576 5.46 -2.58 5.58
C SER A 576 5.38 -1.35 4.69
N HIS A 577 5.64 -1.51 3.40
CA HIS A 577 5.51 -0.46 2.39
C HIS A 577 4.40 -0.80 1.40
N TYR A 578 3.39 0.08 1.32
CA TYR A 578 2.21 -0.09 0.47
C TYR A 578 2.39 0.75 -0.80
N ALA A 579 2.97 0.14 -1.83
CA ALA A 579 3.22 0.80 -3.11
C ALA A 579 1.92 0.96 -3.92
N ALA A 580 1.07 -0.08 -3.92
CA ALA A 580 -0.27 -0.06 -4.52
C ALA A 580 -1.25 -0.92 -3.71
N VAL A 581 -2.47 -0.44 -3.51
CA VAL A 581 -3.49 -1.11 -2.68
C VAL A 581 -4.61 -1.77 -3.50
N GLY A 582 -4.60 -1.66 -4.84
CA GLY A 582 -5.65 -2.15 -5.75
C GLY A 582 -6.19 -1.05 -6.68
N PRO A 583 -7.28 -1.29 -7.45
CA PRO A 583 -8.13 -2.48 -7.47
C PRO A 583 -7.73 -3.55 -8.50
N ASN A 584 -6.81 -3.29 -9.42
CA ASN A 584 -6.38 -4.29 -10.43
C ASN A 584 -5.24 -5.16 -9.91
N ARG A 585 -4.31 -4.58 -9.14
CA ARG A 585 -3.18 -5.28 -8.55
C ARG A 585 -2.71 -4.55 -7.28
N THR A 586 -2.48 -5.33 -6.22
CA THR A 586 -1.83 -4.86 -4.99
C THR A 586 -0.32 -5.03 -5.10
N ASP A 587 0.44 -4.21 -4.37
CA ASP A 587 1.90 -4.25 -4.30
C ASP A 587 2.33 -3.76 -2.92
N VAL A 588 2.59 -4.70 -2.03
CA VAL A 588 3.02 -4.44 -0.64
C VAL A 588 4.32 -5.17 -0.37
N ARG A 589 5.27 -4.48 0.27
CA ARG A 589 6.58 -5.05 0.64
C ARG A 589 6.69 -5.16 2.16
N TYR A 590 7.18 -6.31 2.62
CA TYR A 590 7.60 -6.53 4.00
C TYR A 590 9.10 -6.75 4.03
N SER A 591 9.81 -5.80 4.62
CA SER A 591 11.27 -5.75 4.58
C SER A 591 11.83 -5.79 5.99
N GLY A 592 12.78 -6.68 6.26
CA GLY A 592 13.28 -6.92 7.61
C GLY A 592 14.60 -7.68 7.65
N LEU A 593 15.06 -7.97 8.86
CA LEU A 593 16.23 -8.81 9.12
C LEU A 593 15.81 -10.04 9.90
N SER A 594 16.54 -11.14 9.79
CA SER A 594 16.49 -12.18 10.82
C SER A 594 16.84 -11.55 12.18
N THR A 595 16.23 -12.04 13.25
CA THR A 595 16.47 -11.61 14.64
C THR A 595 17.95 -11.63 15.08
N ASP A 596 18.80 -12.42 14.42
CA ASP A 596 20.26 -12.43 14.64
C ASP A 596 21.05 -11.47 13.72
N GLY A 597 20.35 -10.71 12.87
CA GLY A 597 20.88 -9.71 11.95
C GLY A 597 21.57 -10.27 10.70
N ARG A 598 21.54 -11.59 10.48
CA ARG A 598 22.37 -12.25 9.45
C ARG A 598 21.74 -12.37 8.08
N ILE A 599 20.42 -12.34 7.99
CA ILE A 599 19.68 -12.49 6.72
C ILE A 599 18.78 -11.27 6.57
N GLN A 600 18.99 -10.47 5.53
CA GLN A 600 18.01 -9.49 5.09
C GLN A 600 16.97 -10.18 4.21
N ALA A 601 15.70 -9.81 4.40
CA ALA A 601 14.59 -10.28 3.60
C ALA A 601 13.80 -9.09 3.08
N ASP A 602 13.47 -9.15 1.81
CA ASP A 602 12.60 -8.23 1.09
C ASP A 602 11.52 -9.07 0.41
N ILE A 603 10.30 -9.02 0.95
CA ILE A 603 9.19 -9.86 0.51
C ILE A 603 8.13 -8.98 -0.12
N ARG A 604 7.95 -9.08 -1.42
CA ARG A 604 6.92 -8.35 -2.16
C ARG A 604 5.72 -9.25 -2.40
N VAL A 605 4.54 -8.77 -2.03
CA VAL A 605 3.26 -9.46 -2.07
C VAL A 605 2.33 -8.76 -3.05
N GLN A 606 1.85 -9.51 -4.05
CA GLN A 606 1.01 -8.97 -5.12
C GLN A 606 -0.19 -9.87 -5.40
N MET A 607 -1.39 -9.36 -5.14
CA MET A 607 -2.66 -9.98 -5.51
C MET A 607 -3.23 -9.28 -6.75
N GLY A 608 -3.59 -10.06 -7.77
CA GLY A 608 -4.23 -9.54 -8.98
C GLY A 608 -5.75 -9.71 -8.94
N ALA A 609 -6.48 -8.73 -9.47
CA ALA A 609 -7.91 -8.84 -9.71
C ALA A 609 -8.21 -9.95 -10.72
N THR A 610 -9.16 -10.82 -10.38
CA THR A 610 -9.50 -11.99 -11.18
C THR A 610 -10.95 -12.41 -11.01
N ASP A 611 -11.39 -13.41 -11.77
CA ASP A 611 -12.72 -14.03 -11.71
C ASP A 611 -12.66 -15.54 -11.46
N ASP A 612 -11.49 -16.07 -11.09
CA ASP A 612 -11.27 -17.51 -10.96
C ASP A 612 -11.06 -17.99 -9.52
N LEU A 613 -9.93 -17.70 -8.88
CA LEU A 613 -9.53 -18.17 -7.55
C LEU A 613 -8.51 -17.23 -6.88
N VAL A 614 -8.20 -17.45 -5.60
CA VAL A 614 -7.13 -16.68 -4.93
C VAL A 614 -5.77 -17.11 -5.47
N ARG A 615 -5.05 -16.13 -6.01
CA ARG A 615 -3.67 -16.25 -6.49
C ARG A 615 -2.88 -15.04 -6.04
N VAL A 616 -1.76 -15.29 -5.37
CA VAL A 616 -0.87 -14.24 -4.90
C VAL A 616 0.55 -14.54 -5.34
N ALA A 617 1.19 -13.57 -5.98
CA ALA A 617 2.61 -13.62 -6.27
C ALA A 617 3.39 -13.12 -5.06
N TYR A 618 4.36 -13.93 -4.62
CA TYR A 618 5.35 -13.56 -3.63
C TYR A 618 6.72 -13.52 -4.33
N ASP A 619 7.27 -12.32 -4.50
CA ASP A 619 8.69 -12.19 -4.85
C ASP A 619 9.49 -12.12 -3.55
N LEU A 620 10.39 -13.07 -3.39
CA LEU A 620 11.20 -13.25 -2.19
C LEU A 620 12.65 -12.95 -2.54
N ASP A 621 13.24 -11.96 -1.88
CA ASP A 621 14.65 -11.62 -2.00
C ASP A 621 15.33 -11.74 -0.63
N TYR A 622 16.35 -12.59 -0.55
CA TYR A 622 17.15 -12.78 0.65
C TYR A 622 18.62 -12.47 0.38
N SER A 623 19.22 -11.67 1.26
CA SER A 623 20.66 -11.37 1.27
C SER A 623 21.29 -11.85 2.56
N PHE A 624 22.31 -12.71 2.47
CA PHE A 624 23.04 -13.21 3.62
C PHE A 624 24.15 -12.24 3.98
N LEU A 625 23.91 -11.42 5.02
CA LEU A 625 24.83 -10.36 5.46
C LEU A 625 26.04 -10.91 6.22
N ASP A 626 25.86 -12.06 6.86
CA ASP A 626 26.88 -12.79 7.62
C ASP A 626 26.81 -14.30 7.30
N ASP A 627 27.81 -15.04 7.77
CA ASP A 627 27.84 -16.50 7.67
C ASP A 627 26.69 -17.14 8.47
N VAL A 628 25.91 -17.99 7.81
CA VAL A 628 24.71 -18.63 8.38
C VAL A 628 24.87 -20.16 8.44
N PRO A 629 25.20 -20.73 9.61
CA PRO A 629 25.00 -22.14 9.87
C PRO A 629 23.52 -22.41 10.18
N TYR A 630 22.93 -23.44 9.59
CA TYR A 630 21.53 -23.78 9.80
C TYR A 630 21.32 -25.26 10.16
N ASP A 631 20.21 -25.55 10.83
CA ASP A 631 19.67 -26.91 10.95
C ASP A 631 18.32 -27.03 10.21
N ARG A 632 17.55 -25.94 10.16
CA ARG A 632 16.38 -25.74 9.31
C ARG A 632 16.50 -24.39 8.60
N LEU A 633 16.25 -24.39 7.30
CA LEU A 633 16.24 -23.19 6.46
C LEU A 633 15.17 -23.38 5.38
N ALA A 634 14.16 -22.51 5.40
CA ALA A 634 13.15 -22.40 4.37
C ALA A 634 12.95 -20.93 4.03
N PHE A 635 12.89 -20.61 2.74
CA PHE A 635 12.57 -19.28 2.24
C PHE A 635 11.06 -19.03 2.26
N PHE A 636 10.27 -20.07 1.98
CA PHE A 636 8.82 -20.05 2.09
C PHE A 636 8.30 -21.39 2.61
N GLN A 637 7.29 -21.36 3.47
CA GLN A 637 6.60 -22.54 3.98
C GLN A 637 5.10 -22.44 3.73
N VAL A 638 4.47 -23.48 3.16
CA VAL A 638 3.01 -23.66 3.18
C VAL A 638 2.63 -24.63 4.29
N ALA A 639 1.47 -24.41 4.93
CA ALA A 639 1.05 -25.03 6.18
C ALA A 639 2.06 -24.72 7.31
N ALA A 640 2.11 -23.43 7.67
CA ALA A 640 3.05 -22.89 8.64
C ALA A 640 3.03 -23.63 9.99
N ASP A 641 4.17 -23.61 10.68
CA ASP A 641 4.20 -24.03 12.08
C ASP A 641 3.21 -23.16 12.88
N HIS A 642 2.51 -23.75 13.85
CA HIS A 642 1.47 -23.08 14.66
C HIS A 642 0.22 -22.58 13.90
N TYR A 643 0.13 -22.75 12.57
CA TYR A 643 -1.07 -22.41 11.79
C TYR A 643 -1.49 -23.43 10.70
N GLY A 644 -0.74 -24.53 10.52
CA GLY A 644 -1.12 -25.63 9.63
C GLY A 644 -1.99 -26.69 10.32
N ASP A 645 -3.25 -26.37 10.64
CA ASP A 645 -4.19 -27.31 11.27
C ASP A 645 -5.44 -27.61 10.39
N ASN A 646 -5.32 -27.45 9.08
CA ASN A 646 -6.46 -27.45 8.16
C ASN A 646 -6.93 -28.85 7.72
N GLY A 647 -6.24 -29.93 8.13
CA GLY A 647 -6.74 -31.30 7.97
C GLY A 647 -6.62 -31.91 6.57
N PHE A 648 -5.61 -31.54 5.79
CA PHE A 648 -5.33 -32.17 4.49
C PHE A 648 -4.93 -33.63 4.67
N ALA A 649 -5.52 -34.53 3.89
CA ALA A 649 -5.21 -35.96 3.95
C ALA A 649 -4.17 -36.40 2.91
N ARG A 650 -3.79 -35.54 1.97
CA ARG A 650 -2.82 -35.84 0.91
C ARG A 650 -1.88 -34.68 0.64
N TYR A 651 -0.68 -35.00 0.18
CA TYR A 651 0.33 -34.04 -0.24
C TYR A 651 1.06 -34.57 -1.48
N ALA A 652 1.34 -33.67 -2.42
CA ALA A 652 1.91 -34.03 -3.71
C ALA A 652 2.85 -32.94 -4.23
N ALA A 653 3.77 -33.34 -5.09
CA ALA A 653 4.60 -32.42 -5.86
C ALA A 653 4.70 -32.87 -7.31
N GLY A 654 4.96 -31.92 -8.20
CA GLY A 654 5.07 -32.18 -9.62
C GLY A 654 5.69 -31.03 -10.40
N ASN A 655 5.57 -31.12 -11.71
CA ASN A 655 5.94 -30.09 -12.67
C ASN A 655 4.98 -30.17 -13.87
N ALA A 656 5.25 -29.41 -14.94
CA ALA A 656 4.43 -29.39 -16.14
C ALA A 656 4.37 -30.75 -16.88
N ALA A 657 5.32 -31.66 -16.65
CA ALA A 657 5.31 -33.00 -17.23
C ALA A 657 4.43 -33.99 -16.44
N GLY A 658 4.03 -33.65 -15.21
CA GLY A 658 3.12 -34.43 -14.38
C GLY A 658 3.52 -34.50 -12.91
N VAL A 659 2.96 -35.49 -12.21
CA VAL A 659 3.15 -35.72 -10.78
C VAL A 659 4.47 -36.44 -10.53
N LEU A 660 5.31 -35.90 -9.64
CA LEU A 660 6.54 -36.53 -9.16
C LEU A 660 6.25 -37.53 -8.05
N PHE A 661 5.42 -37.15 -7.08
CA PHE A 661 4.89 -38.04 -6.04
C PHE A 661 3.53 -37.54 -5.53
N ASP A 662 2.75 -38.44 -4.93
CA ASP A 662 1.43 -38.16 -4.37
C ASP A 662 1.11 -39.16 -3.23
N GLU A 663 1.22 -38.71 -1.99
CA GLU A 663 1.24 -39.57 -0.80
C GLU A 663 0.17 -39.16 0.23
N PRO A 664 -0.34 -40.11 1.05
CA PRO A 664 -1.26 -39.79 2.13
C PRO A 664 -0.52 -39.16 3.32
N VAL A 665 -1.16 -38.19 3.99
CA VAL A 665 -0.67 -37.65 5.27
C VAL A 665 -0.81 -38.72 6.35
N PRO A 666 0.29 -39.22 6.94
CA PRO A 666 0.21 -40.20 8.02
C PRO A 666 -0.18 -39.51 9.33
N ASP A 667 -0.87 -40.22 10.23
CA ASP A 667 -0.99 -39.75 11.61
C ASP A 667 0.37 -39.93 12.32
N HIS A 668 1.12 -38.83 12.42
CA HIS A 668 2.46 -38.81 12.97
C HIS A 668 2.53 -38.13 14.34
N SER A 669 1.56 -37.31 14.73
CA SER A 669 1.45 -36.65 16.05
C SER A 669 2.74 -35.97 16.52
N THR A 670 3.51 -35.40 15.58
CA THR A 670 4.88 -34.89 15.78
C THR A 670 5.17 -33.70 14.86
N THR A 671 6.12 -32.85 15.23
CA THR A 671 6.62 -31.74 14.39
C THR A 671 8.08 -31.99 14.02
N GLY A 672 8.53 -31.56 12.85
CA GLY A 672 9.92 -31.68 12.38
C GLY A 672 10.05 -32.33 11.01
N TYR A 673 11.28 -32.43 10.50
CA TYR A 673 11.52 -33.06 9.21
C TYR A 673 11.07 -34.51 9.19
N LEU A 674 10.55 -34.95 8.04
CA LEU A 674 10.12 -36.34 7.84
C LEU A 674 11.29 -37.32 7.99
N SER A 675 12.41 -37.04 7.32
CA SER A 675 13.71 -37.68 7.44
C SER A 675 14.78 -36.83 6.74
N ASP A 676 16.06 -37.17 6.87
CA ASP A 676 17.13 -36.47 6.11
C ASP A 676 16.99 -36.67 4.59
N ASP A 677 16.48 -37.81 4.12
CA ASP A 677 16.23 -38.08 2.69
C ASP A 677 15.11 -37.22 2.10
N GLU A 678 14.29 -36.58 2.95
CA GLU A 678 13.10 -35.80 2.56
C GLU A 678 13.35 -34.29 2.64
N ARG A 679 14.62 -33.92 2.53
CA ARG A 679 15.12 -32.55 2.56
C ARG A 679 15.85 -32.25 1.25
N GLY A 680 15.77 -31.01 0.79
CA GLY A 680 16.44 -30.56 -0.43
C GLY A 680 16.08 -31.41 -1.65
N ILE A 681 14.82 -31.79 -1.79
CA ILE A 681 14.31 -32.55 -2.93
C ILE A 681 14.25 -31.61 -4.14
N PRO A 682 14.95 -31.90 -5.24
CA PRO A 682 14.91 -31.05 -6.43
C PRO A 682 13.53 -31.12 -7.09
N LEU A 683 12.94 -29.95 -7.37
CA LEU A 683 11.77 -29.84 -8.23
C LEU A 683 12.21 -29.50 -9.66
N GLU A 684 12.64 -30.52 -10.39
CA GLU A 684 13.09 -30.37 -11.78
C GLU A 684 11.92 -30.13 -12.75
N GLY A 685 12.23 -29.57 -13.93
CA GLY A 685 11.26 -29.34 -15.00
C GLY A 685 10.57 -27.97 -14.94
N ASP A 686 9.71 -27.71 -15.93
CA ASP A 686 9.01 -26.43 -16.06
C ASP A 686 7.83 -26.34 -15.09
N ALA A 687 7.55 -25.14 -14.58
CA ALA A 687 6.47 -24.85 -13.63
C ALA A 687 6.38 -25.87 -12.46
N PRO A 688 7.46 -26.07 -11.68
CA PRO A 688 7.44 -26.97 -10.53
C PRO A 688 6.43 -26.50 -9.48
N TRP A 689 5.69 -27.45 -8.91
CA TRP A 689 4.56 -27.17 -8.02
C TRP A 689 4.47 -28.16 -6.86
N VAL A 690 3.82 -27.71 -5.79
CA VAL A 690 3.44 -28.54 -4.63
C VAL A 690 1.98 -28.30 -4.26
N MET A 691 1.34 -29.27 -3.63
CA MET A 691 -0.07 -29.19 -3.23
C MET A 691 -0.35 -29.98 -1.94
N LEU A 692 -1.17 -29.41 -1.07
CA LEU A 692 -1.84 -30.07 0.05
C LEU A 692 -3.33 -30.11 -0.28
N TYR A 693 -3.92 -31.31 -0.27
CA TYR A 693 -5.28 -31.50 -0.74
C TYR A 693 -6.03 -32.62 -0.04
N ASP A 694 -7.28 -32.83 -0.45
CA ASP A 694 -8.21 -33.79 0.18
C ASP A 694 -8.40 -33.45 1.66
N ASN A 695 -8.71 -32.18 1.91
CA ASN A 695 -9.03 -31.67 3.24
C ASN A 695 -10.25 -32.41 3.83
N GLN A 696 -10.14 -32.85 5.10
CA GLN A 696 -11.17 -33.62 5.80
C GLN A 696 -11.88 -32.84 6.93
N ARG A 697 -11.59 -31.55 7.09
CA ARG A 697 -12.13 -30.71 8.15
C ARG A 697 -13.53 -30.21 7.77
N ASP A 698 -14.55 -30.93 8.25
CA ASP A 698 -15.98 -30.76 7.90
C ASP A 698 -16.91 -30.34 9.06
N TRP A 699 -16.34 -30.18 10.24
CA TRP A 699 -17.02 -30.05 11.53
C TRP A 699 -17.23 -28.63 12.08
N ASP A 700 -16.80 -27.58 11.38
CA ASP A 700 -17.08 -26.18 11.73
C ASP A 700 -18.26 -25.62 10.92
N SER A 701 -18.82 -24.50 11.37
CA SER A 701 -19.82 -23.66 10.70
C SER A 701 -19.36 -23.13 9.34
N LEU A 702 -18.06 -22.91 9.18
CA LEU A 702 -17.41 -22.61 7.90
C LEU A 702 -16.45 -23.77 7.58
N PRO A 703 -16.93 -24.87 6.99
CA PRO A 703 -16.11 -26.03 6.67
C PRO A 703 -14.94 -25.67 5.76
N GLU A 704 -13.78 -26.28 6.03
CA GLU A 704 -12.51 -26.01 5.35
C GLU A 704 -12.26 -26.97 4.18
N HIS A 705 -12.91 -28.14 4.18
CA HIS A 705 -12.75 -29.16 3.14
C HIS A 705 -13.20 -28.80 1.71
N TYR A 706 -13.60 -27.55 1.45
CA TYR A 706 -14.01 -27.08 0.13
C TYR A 706 -12.90 -26.38 -0.67
N ALA A 707 -11.67 -26.37 -0.15
CA ALA A 707 -10.52 -25.89 -0.90
C ALA A 707 -9.23 -26.60 -0.50
N ASP A 708 -8.27 -26.48 -1.40
CA ASP A 708 -6.91 -26.99 -1.27
C ASP A 708 -5.91 -25.82 -1.28
N VAL A 709 -4.64 -26.08 -0.98
CA VAL A 709 -3.58 -25.07 -1.05
C VAL A 709 -2.34 -25.62 -1.73
N GLY A 710 -1.60 -24.75 -2.43
CA GLY A 710 -0.37 -25.13 -3.09
C GLY A 710 0.39 -23.91 -3.60
N PHE A 711 1.57 -24.14 -4.13
CA PHE A 711 2.29 -23.09 -4.84
C PHE A 711 3.04 -23.60 -6.05
N VAL A 712 3.28 -22.70 -7.00
CA VAL A 712 4.13 -22.90 -8.18
C VAL A 712 5.36 -22.01 -8.03
N VAL A 713 6.55 -22.55 -8.29
CA VAL A 713 7.75 -21.70 -8.39
C VAL A 713 7.88 -21.21 -9.83
N ARG A 714 7.65 -19.92 -10.04
CA ARG A 714 7.69 -19.26 -11.36
C ARG A 714 9.10 -18.82 -11.75
N ALA A 715 9.90 -18.42 -10.77
CA ALA A 715 11.31 -18.11 -10.93
C ALA A 715 12.10 -18.50 -9.67
N PHE A 716 13.35 -18.95 -9.82
CA PHE A 716 14.24 -19.25 -8.70
C PHE A 716 15.70 -19.06 -9.12
N ALA A 717 16.46 -18.33 -8.32
CA ALA A 717 17.90 -18.21 -8.44
C ALA A 717 18.52 -18.05 -7.05
N ALA A 718 19.51 -18.89 -6.73
CA ALA A 718 20.30 -18.77 -5.52
C ALA A 718 21.78 -18.71 -5.88
N ASP A 719 22.46 -17.59 -5.61
CA ASP A 719 23.91 -17.50 -5.67
C ASP A 719 24.48 -17.76 -4.28
N ILE A 720 24.96 -18.98 -4.06
CA ILE A 720 25.49 -19.40 -2.77
C ILE A 720 27.00 -19.52 -2.86
N GLY A 721 27.68 -18.53 -2.30
CA GLY A 721 29.14 -18.50 -2.29
C GLY A 721 29.78 -18.48 -3.68
N GLY A 722 29.12 -17.86 -4.67
CA GLY A 722 29.54 -17.83 -6.07
C GLY A 722 29.07 -19.04 -6.90
N THR A 723 28.31 -19.97 -6.32
CA THR A 723 27.66 -21.05 -7.08
C THR A 723 26.20 -20.70 -7.32
N LEU A 724 25.84 -20.52 -8.59
CA LEU A 724 24.45 -20.31 -9.01
C LEU A 724 23.66 -21.63 -9.05
N ILE A 725 22.51 -21.64 -8.39
CA ILE A 725 21.51 -22.72 -8.36
C ILE A 725 20.20 -22.16 -8.90
N THR A 726 19.70 -22.74 -9.99
CA THR A 726 18.43 -22.31 -10.62
C THR A 726 17.31 -23.34 -10.47
N THR A 727 17.63 -24.53 -9.96
CA THR A 727 16.61 -25.54 -9.65
C THR A 727 16.08 -25.28 -8.24
N PRO A 728 14.77 -25.04 -8.04
CA PRO A 728 14.20 -24.94 -6.71
C PRO A 728 14.21 -26.30 -6.02
N HIS A 729 14.35 -26.30 -4.70
CA HIS A 729 14.30 -27.51 -3.88
C HIS A 729 13.27 -27.35 -2.77
N VAL A 730 12.67 -28.46 -2.34
CA VAL A 730 11.74 -28.47 -1.21
C VAL A 730 12.17 -29.42 -0.10
N ASN A 731 11.84 -29.08 1.14
CA ASN A 731 11.86 -30.01 2.27
C ASN A 731 10.43 -30.40 2.65
N LEU A 732 10.25 -31.65 3.09
CA LEU A 732 9.00 -32.12 3.69
C LEU A 732 9.06 -32.03 5.20
N GLN A 733 8.17 -31.22 5.74
CA GLN A 733 8.07 -30.92 7.16
C GLN A 733 6.76 -31.49 7.72
N ARG A 734 6.79 -32.00 8.94
CA ARG A 734 5.61 -32.37 9.71
C ARG A 734 5.20 -31.22 10.62
N THR A 735 3.91 -30.92 10.68
CA THR A 735 3.31 -30.01 11.65
C THR A 735 2.24 -30.74 12.45
N PHE A 736 2.14 -30.42 13.74
CA PHE A 736 1.13 -31.00 14.63
C PHE A 736 0.47 -29.92 15.47
N ASN A 737 -0.65 -29.41 14.96
CA ASN A 737 -1.39 -28.28 15.50
C ASN A 737 -2.85 -28.70 15.76
N GLY A 738 -3.47 -28.20 16.82
CA GLY A 738 -4.87 -28.53 17.13
C GLY A 738 -5.17 -30.02 17.37
N GLY A 739 -4.15 -30.87 17.51
CA GLY A 739 -4.29 -32.33 17.57
C GLY A 739 -4.34 -33.03 16.20
N MET A 740 -4.02 -32.33 15.11
CA MET A 740 -4.03 -32.85 13.74
C MET A 740 -2.62 -32.96 13.16
N SER A 741 -2.35 -34.10 12.54
CA SER A 741 -1.12 -34.37 11.77
C SER A 741 -1.25 -33.75 10.38
N GLN A 742 -0.27 -32.95 9.97
CA GLN A 742 -0.26 -32.25 8.69
C GLN A 742 1.16 -32.26 8.09
N MET A 743 1.24 -32.32 6.76
CA MET A 743 2.49 -32.13 6.03
C MET A 743 2.61 -30.68 5.52
N ALA A 744 3.82 -30.17 5.49
CA ALA A 744 4.19 -28.85 5.00
C ALA A 744 5.31 -28.96 3.97
N PHE A 745 5.31 -28.05 3.00
CA PHE A 745 6.38 -27.90 2.03
C PHE A 745 7.18 -26.63 2.34
N GLU A 746 8.49 -26.76 2.34
CA GLU A 746 9.44 -25.67 2.57
C GLU A 746 10.33 -25.46 1.35
N LEU A 747 10.21 -24.32 0.66
CA LEU A 747 11.17 -23.93 -0.38
C LEU A 747 12.55 -23.70 0.25
N GLY A 748 13.59 -24.37 -0.25
CA GLY A 748 14.93 -24.32 0.33
C GLY A 748 16.04 -24.61 -0.67
N LEU A 749 17.20 -25.00 -0.13
CA LEU A 749 18.42 -25.32 -0.86
C LEU A 749 18.63 -26.85 -0.93
N PRO A 750 19.52 -27.35 -1.79
CA PRO A 750 19.94 -28.75 -1.78
C PRO A 750 20.40 -29.19 -0.37
N HIS A 751 20.04 -30.41 0.01
CA HIS A 751 20.38 -30.98 1.31
C HIS A 751 21.46 -32.04 1.17
N GLU A 752 22.62 -31.84 1.82
CA GLU A 752 23.65 -32.85 1.99
C GLU A 752 24.40 -32.62 3.32
N ASP A 753 25.07 -33.68 3.83
CA ASP A 753 26.09 -33.64 4.92
C ASP A 753 27.39 -32.93 4.50
N GLY A 754 27.23 -31.84 3.75
CA GLY A 754 28.26 -31.03 3.12
C GLY A 754 27.56 -30.07 2.19
N SER A 755 27.91 -28.80 2.23
CA SER A 755 27.46 -27.85 1.23
C SER A 755 28.33 -27.98 -0.03
N SER A 756 28.54 -29.23 -0.48
CA SER A 756 29.40 -29.60 -1.62
C SER A 756 28.93 -28.93 -2.92
N TRP A 757 27.66 -28.55 -2.95
CA TRP A 757 26.99 -27.78 -3.97
C TRP A 757 27.37 -26.29 -3.95
N CYS A 758 27.83 -25.71 -2.84
CA CYS A 758 28.40 -24.37 -2.81
C CYS A 758 29.93 -24.42 -2.76
N GLY A 759 30.57 -23.60 -3.59
CA GLY A 759 31.98 -23.71 -3.90
C GLY A 759 32.94 -23.38 -2.74
N THR A 760 34.02 -22.69 -3.08
CA THR A 760 35.15 -22.50 -2.15
C THR A 760 34.96 -21.51 -0.99
N PRO A 761 33.87 -20.73 -0.79
CA PRO A 761 33.66 -20.12 0.53
C PRO A 761 33.08 -21.11 1.54
N CYS A 762 32.39 -22.16 1.11
CA CYS A 762 31.73 -23.09 2.02
C CYS A 762 32.68 -24.09 2.71
N GLY A 763 33.91 -24.23 2.22
CA GLY A 763 34.99 -24.92 2.95
C GLY A 763 34.75 -26.40 3.31
N GLY A 764 33.70 -27.04 2.78
CA GLY A 764 33.26 -28.38 3.19
C GLY A 764 32.40 -28.40 4.45
N GLU A 765 31.95 -27.25 4.95
CA GLU A 765 30.97 -27.15 6.03
C GLU A 765 29.60 -27.66 5.55
N THR A 766 28.80 -28.20 6.46
CA THR A 766 27.47 -28.76 6.15
C THR A 766 26.41 -27.78 6.62
N ARG A 767 25.31 -27.63 5.87
CA ARG A 767 24.20 -26.74 6.26
C ARG A 767 24.70 -25.32 6.61
N PHE A 768 25.35 -24.72 5.63
CA PHE A 768 26.04 -23.46 5.78
C PHE A 768 25.80 -22.60 4.52
N VAL A 769 25.50 -21.32 4.73
CA VAL A 769 25.42 -20.31 3.68
C VAL A 769 26.42 -19.21 4.01
N PRO A 770 27.43 -18.95 3.16
CA PRO A 770 28.43 -17.91 3.42
C PRO A 770 27.85 -16.51 3.21
N ALA A 771 28.42 -15.53 3.92
CA ALA A 771 28.12 -14.11 3.73
C ALA A 771 28.28 -13.69 2.26
N GLY A 772 27.43 -12.76 1.82
CA GLY A 772 27.36 -12.27 0.44
C GLY A 772 26.57 -13.15 -0.52
N SER A 773 26.00 -14.27 -0.04
CA SER A 773 25.08 -15.09 -0.84
C SER A 773 23.72 -14.40 -1.01
N THR A 774 23.01 -14.73 -2.08
CA THR A 774 21.65 -14.21 -2.35
C THR A 774 20.72 -15.32 -2.81
N VAL A 775 19.43 -15.15 -2.52
CA VAL A 775 18.36 -16.01 -3.04
C VAL A 775 17.20 -15.14 -3.49
N SER A 776 16.78 -15.29 -4.75
CA SER A 776 15.56 -14.70 -5.29
C SER A 776 14.60 -15.78 -5.78
N ALA A 777 13.31 -15.61 -5.50
CA ALA A 777 12.28 -16.53 -5.97
C ALA A 777 10.95 -15.82 -6.20
N THR A 778 10.25 -16.15 -7.28
CA THR A 778 8.84 -15.77 -7.48
C THR A 778 7.98 -17.00 -7.25
N ILE A 779 7.17 -16.96 -6.20
CA ILE A 779 6.21 -18.00 -5.83
C ILE A 779 4.82 -17.53 -6.19
N GLU A 780 4.05 -18.38 -6.83
CA GLU A 780 2.62 -18.18 -7.00
C GLU A 780 1.87 -19.07 -6.01
N TYR A 781 1.33 -18.46 -4.96
CA TYR A 781 0.53 -19.15 -3.94
C TYR A 781 -0.93 -19.23 -4.38
N LEU A 782 -1.52 -20.43 -4.30
CA LEU A 782 -2.80 -20.77 -4.89
C LEU A 782 -3.73 -21.41 -3.87
N VAL A 783 -5.01 -21.01 -3.89
CA VAL A 783 -6.08 -21.57 -3.06
C VAL A 783 -7.22 -22.10 -3.93
N PRO A 784 -7.03 -23.22 -4.64
CA PRO A 784 -8.04 -23.72 -5.56
C PRO A 784 -9.26 -24.32 -4.86
N PRO A 785 -10.45 -24.26 -5.50
CA PRO A 785 -11.64 -24.93 -5.02
C PRO A 785 -11.48 -26.46 -5.05
N ALA A 786 -11.98 -27.17 -4.03
CA ALA A 786 -11.93 -28.63 -3.93
C ALA A 786 -13.25 -29.34 -4.29
N ASP A 787 -14.30 -28.57 -4.62
CA ASP A 787 -15.60 -29.10 -5.00
C ASP A 787 -16.22 -28.33 -6.16
N LYS A 788 -16.38 -29.01 -7.30
CA LYS A 788 -16.95 -28.43 -8.51
C LYS A 788 -18.39 -27.95 -8.33
N ASP A 789 -19.21 -28.68 -7.56
CA ASP A 789 -20.63 -28.34 -7.40
C ASP A 789 -20.83 -27.10 -6.50
N ARG A 790 -19.79 -26.69 -5.77
CA ARG A 790 -19.77 -25.50 -4.90
C ARG A 790 -19.03 -24.32 -5.50
N TYR A 791 -18.27 -24.52 -6.56
CA TYR A 791 -17.62 -23.43 -7.29
C TYR A 791 -18.68 -22.65 -8.09
N TYR A 792 -18.85 -21.36 -7.77
CA TYR A 792 -19.82 -20.49 -8.42
C TYR A 792 -19.17 -19.41 -9.30
N GLY A 793 -17.85 -19.48 -9.51
CA GLY A 793 -17.13 -18.58 -10.40
C GLY A 793 -17.36 -18.88 -11.88
N THR A 794 -16.82 -17.99 -12.73
CA THR A 794 -17.11 -17.97 -14.18
C THR A 794 -15.97 -18.46 -15.06
N ALA A 795 -14.82 -18.80 -14.48
CA ALA A 795 -13.62 -19.17 -15.21
C ALA A 795 -13.83 -20.41 -16.09
N GLY A 796 -13.71 -20.22 -17.42
CA GLY A 796 -14.02 -21.25 -18.41
C GLY A 796 -13.19 -22.53 -18.24
N TYR A 797 -11.89 -22.39 -17.94
CA TYR A 797 -11.00 -23.53 -17.74
C TYR A 797 -11.41 -24.39 -16.52
N LEU A 798 -11.71 -23.78 -15.37
CA LEU A 798 -12.19 -24.49 -14.17
C LEU A 798 -13.53 -25.19 -14.44
N LEU A 799 -14.48 -24.48 -15.06
CA LEU A 799 -15.79 -25.06 -15.42
C LEU A 799 -15.67 -26.23 -16.39
N SER A 800 -14.61 -26.28 -17.22
CA SER A 800 -14.34 -27.37 -18.15
C SER A 800 -13.74 -28.62 -17.49
N LEU A 801 -13.07 -28.48 -16.35
CA LEU A 801 -12.45 -29.60 -15.64
C LEU A 801 -13.48 -30.62 -15.15
N PRO A 802 -13.22 -31.94 -15.19
CA PRO A 802 -14.12 -32.92 -14.60
C PRO A 802 -14.18 -32.76 -13.08
N ALA A 803 -15.30 -33.13 -12.45
CA ALA A 803 -15.48 -32.98 -10.99
C ALA A 803 -14.39 -33.69 -10.15
N LEU A 804 -13.81 -34.79 -10.66
CA LEU A 804 -12.70 -35.49 -9.98
C LEU A 804 -11.39 -34.70 -9.99
N ALA A 805 -11.18 -33.79 -10.96
CA ALA A 805 -9.95 -32.99 -11.02
C ALA A 805 -9.87 -31.99 -9.86
N TYR A 806 -11.00 -31.51 -9.36
CA TYR A 806 -11.06 -30.64 -8.16
C TYR A 806 -10.58 -31.33 -6.89
N ARG A 807 -10.41 -32.67 -6.90
CA ARG A 807 -9.97 -33.45 -5.74
C ARG A 807 -8.75 -34.31 -6.06
N SER A 808 -7.96 -33.87 -7.04
CA SER A 808 -6.77 -34.57 -7.48
C SER A 808 -5.67 -33.58 -7.87
N THR A 809 -4.48 -34.11 -8.10
CA THR A 809 -3.34 -33.36 -8.64
C THR A 809 -3.59 -32.76 -10.03
N ASP A 810 -4.68 -33.15 -10.73
CA ASP A 810 -5.02 -32.58 -12.04
C ASP A 810 -5.34 -31.08 -11.93
N MET A 811 -5.91 -30.62 -10.81
CA MET A 811 -6.13 -29.20 -10.54
C MET A 811 -4.80 -28.43 -10.54
N MET A 812 -3.82 -28.91 -9.77
CA MET A 812 -2.53 -28.21 -9.67
C MET A 812 -1.73 -28.28 -10.97
N LEU A 813 -1.82 -29.38 -11.71
CA LEU A 813 -1.19 -29.50 -13.04
C LEU A 813 -1.76 -28.47 -14.03
N GLU A 814 -3.08 -28.26 -14.02
CA GLU A 814 -3.77 -27.24 -14.85
C GLU A 814 -3.32 -25.83 -14.46
N LEU A 815 -3.23 -25.52 -13.16
CA LEU A 815 -2.83 -24.20 -12.68
C LEU A 815 -1.34 -23.91 -12.90
N ALA A 816 -0.47 -24.89 -12.71
CA ALA A 816 0.95 -24.74 -12.93
C ALA A 816 1.28 -24.57 -14.43
N SER A 817 0.82 -25.50 -15.26
CA SER A 817 1.16 -25.53 -16.69
C SER A 817 0.34 -24.53 -17.50
N GLY A 818 -0.99 -24.50 -17.27
CA GLY A 818 -1.89 -23.60 -17.98
C GLY A 818 -1.72 -22.16 -17.55
N GLY A 819 -1.42 -21.92 -16.27
CA GLY A 819 -1.19 -20.56 -15.73
C GLY A 819 0.17 -19.97 -16.07
N ALA A 820 1.09 -20.72 -16.69
CA ALA A 820 2.38 -20.17 -17.10
C ALA A 820 2.20 -19.12 -18.21
N ILE A 821 2.98 -18.04 -18.13
CA ILE A 821 2.99 -16.95 -19.10
C ILE A 821 4.40 -16.75 -19.65
N GLU A 822 4.46 -16.50 -20.96
CA GLU A 822 5.64 -16.01 -21.66
C GLU A 822 5.33 -14.63 -22.24
N VAL A 823 6.27 -13.69 -22.09
CA VAL A 823 6.14 -12.31 -22.57
C VAL A 823 7.32 -11.95 -23.46
N GLU A 824 7.02 -11.55 -24.69
CA GLU A 824 7.99 -10.97 -25.62
C GLU A 824 7.65 -9.48 -25.82
N VAL A 825 8.60 -8.59 -25.55
CA VAL A 825 8.38 -7.14 -25.67
C VAL A 825 8.97 -6.63 -27.00
N ASP A 826 8.11 -6.09 -27.86
CA ASP A 826 8.47 -5.45 -29.14
C ASP A 826 8.88 -3.98 -28.94
N HIS A 827 8.25 -3.30 -27.97
CA HIS A 827 8.50 -1.91 -27.60
C HIS A 827 8.37 -1.75 -26.08
N GLY A 828 9.35 -1.10 -25.44
CA GLY A 828 9.50 -1.08 -23.98
C GLY A 828 10.63 -1.98 -23.49
N THR A 829 10.67 -2.28 -22.19
CA THR A 829 11.56 -3.28 -21.59
C THR A 829 10.80 -4.13 -20.58
N LEU A 830 10.88 -5.46 -20.71
CA LEU A 830 10.29 -6.37 -19.73
C LEU A 830 11.05 -6.26 -18.40
N LEU A 831 10.34 -5.88 -17.34
CA LEU A 831 10.87 -5.84 -15.97
C LEU A 831 10.59 -7.15 -15.24
N GLN A 832 9.38 -7.70 -15.42
CA GLN A 832 8.92 -8.92 -14.76
C GLN A 832 7.91 -9.64 -15.65
N ALA A 833 7.99 -10.96 -15.72
CA ALA A 833 7.08 -11.77 -16.53
C ALA A 833 5.83 -12.24 -15.74
N TRP A 834 5.92 -12.34 -14.42
CA TRP A 834 4.82 -12.79 -13.57
C TRP A 834 4.83 -12.09 -12.19
N PRO A 835 3.82 -11.24 -11.88
CA PRO A 835 2.89 -10.61 -12.82
C PRO A 835 3.64 -9.76 -13.87
N VAL A 836 2.97 -9.41 -14.98
CA VAL A 836 3.66 -8.74 -16.10
C VAL A 836 3.94 -7.27 -15.76
N GLU A 837 5.20 -6.86 -15.88
CA GLU A 837 5.63 -5.47 -15.75
C GLU A 837 6.53 -5.06 -16.92
N VAL A 838 6.23 -3.93 -17.54
CA VAL A 838 6.97 -3.37 -18.67
C VAL A 838 7.32 -1.92 -18.37
N ALA A 839 8.60 -1.57 -18.50
CA ALA A 839 9.04 -0.18 -18.55
C ALA A 839 8.65 0.42 -19.90
N ALA A 840 7.86 1.50 -19.85
CA ALA A 840 7.46 2.27 -21.02
C ALA A 840 8.63 3.07 -21.61
N ILE A 841 8.51 3.41 -22.88
CA ILE A 841 9.40 4.34 -23.58
C ILE A 841 8.63 5.65 -23.83
N PRO A 842 9.30 6.83 -23.76
CA PRO A 842 8.65 8.10 -24.08
C PRO A 842 8.11 8.16 -25.51
N GLY A 843 6.93 8.77 -25.65
CA GLY A 843 6.25 8.98 -26.93
C GLY A 843 4.84 8.39 -26.93
N PRO A 844 4.13 8.45 -28.07
CA PRO A 844 2.72 8.09 -28.13
C PRO A 844 2.41 6.60 -28.18
N LEU A 845 3.43 5.77 -28.32
CA LEU A 845 3.37 4.33 -28.11
C LEU A 845 4.33 4.02 -26.97
N ALA A 846 3.80 3.76 -25.78
CA ALA A 846 4.61 3.53 -24.59
C ALA A 846 5.20 2.12 -24.55
N ALA A 847 4.43 1.12 -24.99
CA ALA A 847 4.84 -0.27 -24.98
C ALA A 847 4.07 -1.11 -26.01
N GLU A 848 4.66 -2.20 -26.47
CA GLU A 848 4.05 -3.23 -27.32
C GLU A 848 4.65 -4.59 -26.95
N LEU A 849 3.80 -5.60 -26.70
CA LEU A 849 4.21 -6.91 -26.25
C LEU A 849 3.31 -8.02 -26.79
N THR A 850 3.86 -9.23 -26.86
CA THR A 850 3.14 -10.47 -27.12
C THR A 850 3.13 -11.29 -25.84
N MET A 851 1.93 -11.65 -25.36
CA MET A 851 1.74 -12.50 -24.19
C MET A 851 1.17 -13.85 -24.61
N THR A 852 1.81 -14.94 -24.20
CA THR A 852 1.39 -16.31 -24.48
C THR A 852 1.07 -17.06 -23.19
N GLY A 853 -0.07 -17.75 -23.14
CA GLY A 853 -0.49 -18.56 -22.00
C GLY A 853 -1.33 -17.78 -20.99
N GLY A 854 -1.43 -18.29 -19.76
CA GLY A 854 -2.24 -17.70 -18.69
C GLY A 854 -3.57 -18.41 -18.43
N ARG A 855 -4.11 -18.14 -17.24
CA ARG A 855 -5.42 -18.60 -16.76
C ARG A 855 -6.10 -17.49 -15.97
N GLY A 856 -7.41 -17.37 -16.12
CA GLY A 856 -8.16 -16.28 -15.52
C GLY A 856 -7.71 -14.93 -16.07
N PHE A 857 -7.73 -13.91 -15.22
CA PHE A 857 -7.16 -12.61 -15.55
C PHE A 857 -5.74 -12.49 -15.02
N THR A 858 -4.87 -11.86 -15.80
CA THR A 858 -3.50 -11.50 -15.45
C THR A 858 -3.39 -9.98 -15.45
N SER A 859 -2.73 -9.44 -14.44
CA SER A 859 -2.40 -8.01 -14.39
C SER A 859 -1.18 -7.69 -15.25
N MET A 860 -1.26 -6.58 -15.99
CA MET A 860 -0.15 -6.01 -16.76
C MET A 860 0.06 -4.56 -16.33
N THR A 861 1.27 -4.24 -15.87
CA THR A 861 1.65 -2.90 -15.45
C THR A 861 2.65 -2.28 -16.41
N PHE A 862 2.38 -1.05 -16.82
CA PHE A 862 3.28 -0.22 -17.63
C PHE A 862 3.80 0.92 -16.77
N ARG A 863 5.10 0.96 -16.50
CA ARG A 863 5.76 1.93 -15.61
C ARG A 863 6.51 3.00 -16.39
N GLY A 864 6.80 4.15 -15.77
CA GLY A 864 7.59 5.21 -16.41
C GLY A 864 6.81 6.10 -17.38
N LEU A 865 5.49 6.16 -17.26
CA LEU A 865 4.65 7.05 -18.07
C LEU A 865 4.80 8.48 -17.57
N ASN A 866 4.78 9.46 -18.46
CA ASN A 866 5.03 10.87 -18.13
C ASN A 866 3.79 11.65 -17.66
N ARG A 867 2.62 11.01 -17.70
CA ARG A 867 1.33 11.55 -17.26
C ARG A 867 0.35 10.41 -16.96
N PRO A 868 -0.66 10.61 -16.10
CA PRO A 868 -1.61 9.56 -15.75
C PRO A 868 -2.71 9.34 -16.79
N ASP A 869 -2.97 10.33 -17.65
CA ASP A 869 -4.17 10.38 -18.49
C ASP A 869 -3.92 10.11 -19.98
N GLY A 870 -4.99 9.74 -20.69
CA GLY A 870 -5.00 9.59 -22.16
C GLY A 870 -4.38 8.29 -22.70
N TRP A 871 -3.79 7.45 -21.85
CA TRP A 871 -3.26 6.14 -22.21
C TRP A 871 -4.37 5.11 -22.40
N ARG A 872 -4.26 4.28 -23.44
CA ARG A 872 -5.23 3.24 -23.78
C ARG A 872 -4.52 1.94 -24.13
N LEU A 873 -4.90 0.88 -23.41
CA LEU A 873 -4.50 -0.47 -23.77
C LEU A 873 -5.26 -0.91 -25.02
N GLU A 874 -4.54 -1.37 -26.03
CA GLU A 874 -5.08 -1.92 -27.26
C GLU A 874 -4.65 -3.37 -27.42
N VAL A 875 -5.48 -4.15 -28.09
CA VAL A 875 -5.24 -5.55 -28.41
C VAL A 875 -5.36 -5.77 -29.91
N GLU A 876 -4.47 -6.58 -30.48
CA GLU A 876 -4.49 -6.91 -31.90
C GLU A 876 -5.60 -7.93 -32.19
N GLY A 877 -6.46 -7.64 -33.17
CA GLY A 877 -7.46 -8.56 -33.69
C GLY A 877 -7.46 -8.61 -35.21
N ASP A 878 -8.41 -9.37 -35.79
CA ASP A 878 -8.49 -9.61 -37.25
C ASP A 878 -8.57 -8.32 -38.10
N ALA A 879 -9.12 -7.24 -37.53
CA ALA A 879 -9.30 -5.95 -38.19
C ALA A 879 -8.23 -4.91 -37.81
N GLY A 880 -7.17 -5.33 -37.13
CA GLY A 880 -6.12 -4.46 -36.57
C GLY A 880 -6.28 -4.24 -35.07
N TRP A 881 -5.62 -3.20 -34.57
CA TRP A 881 -5.65 -2.81 -33.16
C TRP A 881 -7.02 -2.26 -32.76
N ARG A 882 -7.51 -2.69 -31.59
CA ARG A 882 -8.73 -2.17 -30.96
C ARG A 882 -8.44 -1.85 -29.50
N VAL A 883 -9.06 -0.79 -28.97
CA VAL A 883 -9.02 -0.48 -27.54
C VAL A 883 -9.63 -1.64 -26.75
N VAL A 884 -8.99 -1.99 -25.63
CA VAL A 884 -9.54 -2.85 -24.59
C VAL A 884 -10.48 -1.97 -23.75
N ASP A 885 -11.77 -2.17 -23.95
CA ASP A 885 -12.81 -1.51 -23.18
C ASP A 885 -13.52 -2.54 -22.29
N GLN A 886 -13.39 -2.34 -20.98
CA GLN A 886 -13.95 -3.17 -19.92
C GLN A 886 -14.88 -2.35 -19.03
N SER A 887 -15.29 -1.16 -19.49
CA SER A 887 -16.05 -0.19 -18.72
C SER A 887 -17.44 -0.68 -18.34
N VAL A 888 -17.89 -0.23 -17.16
CA VAL A 888 -19.29 -0.28 -16.74
C VAL A 888 -19.84 1.14 -16.64
N TRP A 889 -19.12 2.01 -15.93
CA TRP A 889 -19.40 3.43 -15.74
C TRP A 889 -18.35 4.34 -16.40
N GLY A 890 -17.60 3.82 -17.37
CA GLY A 890 -16.60 4.55 -18.14
C GLY A 890 -15.17 4.18 -17.75
N ASN A 891 -14.43 5.11 -17.16
CA ASN A 891 -13.01 4.92 -16.85
C ASN A 891 -12.80 4.07 -15.57
N ASP A 892 -13.46 2.91 -15.48
CA ASP A 892 -13.63 2.12 -14.25
C ASP A 892 -13.13 0.67 -14.32
N PHE A 893 -11.99 0.45 -14.98
CA PHE A 893 -11.41 -0.91 -15.15
C PHE A 893 -9.88 -1.02 -15.13
N TRP A 894 -9.17 0.10 -14.98
CA TRP A 894 -7.72 0.12 -14.76
C TRP A 894 -7.38 0.90 -13.50
N GLN A 895 -6.14 0.76 -13.02
CA GLN A 895 -5.60 1.56 -11.92
C GLN A 895 -4.42 2.38 -12.41
N CYS A 896 -4.14 3.47 -11.70
CA CYS A 896 -2.95 4.30 -11.90
C CYS A 896 -2.28 4.50 -10.54
N ASP A 897 -0.96 4.46 -10.50
CA ASP A 897 -0.12 4.66 -9.33
C ASP A 897 0.98 5.69 -9.66
N HIS A 898 1.13 6.75 -8.87
CA HIS A 898 2.20 7.74 -9.01
C HIS A 898 3.49 7.24 -8.32
N GLU A 899 4.60 7.27 -9.06
CA GLU A 899 5.93 6.85 -8.64
C GLU A 899 6.77 8.09 -8.29
N PRO A 900 6.79 8.54 -7.02
CA PRO A 900 7.32 9.85 -6.67
C PRO A 900 8.84 9.99 -6.86
N ASP A 901 9.58 8.89 -6.77
CA ASP A 901 11.04 8.88 -6.92
C ASP A 901 11.49 9.26 -8.33
N SER A 902 10.67 8.91 -9.32
CA SER A 902 10.91 9.18 -10.74
C SER A 902 10.03 10.30 -11.28
N GLY A 903 8.97 10.69 -10.55
CA GLY A 903 7.95 11.63 -11.02
C GLY A 903 7.14 11.07 -12.20
N THR A 904 6.99 9.75 -12.28
CA THR A 904 6.26 9.06 -13.36
C THR A 904 5.01 8.36 -12.84
N TRP A 905 4.26 7.75 -13.76
CA TRP A 905 3.07 6.97 -13.45
C TRP A 905 3.19 5.53 -13.94
N ALA A 906 2.52 4.64 -13.22
CA ALA A 906 2.32 3.26 -13.60
C ALA A 906 0.83 2.98 -13.81
N LEU A 907 0.47 2.43 -14.98
CA LEU A 907 -0.91 2.01 -15.27
C LEU A 907 -0.99 0.48 -15.22
N THR A 908 -1.98 -0.05 -14.48
CA THR A 908 -2.22 -1.51 -14.42
C THR A 908 -3.60 -1.89 -14.94
N PHE A 909 -3.61 -2.86 -15.84
CA PHE A 909 -4.82 -3.43 -16.44
C PHE A 909 -4.93 -4.91 -16.09
N SER A 910 -6.16 -5.41 -15.90
CA SER A 910 -6.43 -6.85 -15.80
C SER A 910 -6.94 -7.37 -17.14
N VAL A 911 -6.23 -8.35 -17.73
CA VAL A 911 -6.62 -8.94 -19.02
C VAL A 911 -6.74 -10.46 -18.91
N ALA A 912 -7.80 -11.01 -19.50
CA ALA A 912 -7.89 -12.46 -19.71
C ALA A 912 -7.00 -12.85 -20.89
N ASN A 913 -6.13 -13.84 -20.68
CA ASN A 913 -5.30 -14.42 -21.73
C ASN A 913 -5.12 -15.92 -21.50
N GLU A 914 -5.35 -16.72 -22.53
CA GLU A 914 -5.14 -18.19 -22.52
C GLU A 914 -4.30 -18.66 -23.72
N GLY A 915 -4.10 -17.79 -24.71
CA GLY A 915 -3.39 -18.08 -25.96
C GLY A 915 -2.29 -17.05 -26.20
N THR A 916 -1.92 -16.86 -27.46
CA THR A 916 -0.97 -15.82 -27.87
C THR A 916 -1.72 -14.58 -28.33
N THR A 917 -1.55 -13.48 -27.61
CA THR A 917 -2.23 -12.21 -27.88
C THR A 917 -1.21 -11.06 -27.86
N ARG A 918 -1.34 -10.11 -28.80
CA ARG A 918 -0.50 -8.91 -28.85
C ARG A 918 -1.24 -7.73 -28.25
N TYR A 919 -0.56 -7.01 -27.37
CA TYR A 919 -1.05 -5.82 -26.67
C TYR A 919 -0.13 -4.65 -26.92
N ARG A 920 -0.68 -3.43 -26.91
CA ARG A 920 0.11 -2.20 -26.92
C ARG A 920 -0.54 -1.11 -26.09
N LEU A 921 0.26 -0.22 -25.52
CA LEU A 921 -0.21 0.95 -24.79
C LEU A 921 0.05 2.20 -25.63
N GLY A 922 -1.01 2.78 -26.19
CA GLY A 922 -0.95 4.00 -26.98
C GLY A 922 -1.54 5.19 -26.22
N TRP A 923 -1.10 6.40 -26.54
CA TRP A 923 -1.66 7.64 -26.01
C TRP A 923 -2.54 8.35 -27.03
N SER A 924 -3.60 9.01 -26.55
CA SER A 924 -4.45 9.90 -27.34
C SER A 924 -5.05 10.98 -26.46
N ALA A 925 -5.03 12.22 -26.93
CA ALA A 925 -5.70 13.35 -26.27
C ALA A 925 -7.25 13.25 -26.28
N THR A 926 -7.83 12.33 -27.04
CA THR A 926 -9.29 12.22 -27.19
C THR A 926 -9.87 11.27 -26.13
N ALA A 927 -10.66 11.83 -25.21
CA ALA A 927 -11.46 11.03 -24.27
C ALA A 927 -12.40 10.06 -25.01
N ILE A 928 -12.59 8.85 -24.45
CA ILE A 928 -13.62 7.92 -24.93
C ILE A 928 -14.98 8.59 -24.69
N ARG A 929 -15.78 8.76 -25.74
CA ARG A 929 -17.14 9.29 -25.65
C ARG A 929 -18.16 8.21 -25.33
#